data_AF-A0A7J4QT54-F1
#
_entry.id   AF-A0A7J4QT54-F1
#
_cell.length_a   1.000
_cell.length_b   1.000
_cell.length_c   1.000
_cell.angle_alpha   90.00
_cell.angle_beta   90.00
_cell.angle_gamma   90.00
#
_symmetry.space_group_name_H-M   'P 1'
#
loop_
_entity.id
_entity.type
_entity.pdbx_description
1 polymer ?
#
loop_
_entity_poly.entity_id
_entity_poly.type
_entity_poly.pdbx_seq_one_letter_code
_entity_poly.pdbx_strand_id
1 'polypeptide(L)'
;NWFKDKFPDFTRPQKLAIPAIMDRKHLLLCSPTGSGKTLTAFLTVIDQLVRMALDGKLQKKVHCVYISPIKALANDIQRNLIGPLTEISEKYLPDRAQEIKVGLRTGDTPQSERQRMLRHPPHILITTPESLAIAITSQKFQPLVSELEYMIVDELHSLVPTKRGVHLGLTLSYLDTLLQTPVQRIGISATMEPLEKVAEYLVSSDDKESIGEESHVSIAKVSGSRELDMDIIIPDNRFSDLSVMKVLEKNIEVIADLIAAHTTTLVFANTRKMTETLVQRLRPHLGDLIAGHHGSMDKKIRLDVEKRLKHGHLRAVVTSSSLEMGIDIGSVDLVIQVGSPGDIATALQRIGRAGHHVGGIPRARFLPTSVDDLIELAALQSAIQKGDMDILHFPENSLDVVAQFMIGLVIINQIDIDEAYEIIVNSWSYRNFEYDDFIEVLDMLEDERRIWVDWEENIYGKRGYSRMIYYTNIGTIAPDNSYLVFNAEGSVLGQLSGSFVSNLRSGDVILLGGSTYRVTNIQGTRVNVTAVTGYRPTVPSWSGEARSRSSELSGALLELIGHCIVALRKEMDPRMILCDAYGLSTIVANCIARHLEEHSLDSFQVPDPNRILVEQIISSGHPTYMITTCRGRGFNTALGYFLAGLAESNGTSVIEMSFDENGLLLRTSQEIDPRDMYNSFRNQNHIEIIERYIINTQIFAKRFKEVAGRSLIIPKRIGADEISPQVFQQKADSLLNKHRTIEDSLLMREAKNEIMFADIDLNSLNDFLKSCIQGNARIVHQKMTIPSRLGMSLFMSAFEDLMSMKTRAFLVKDIDPTILQRLLGTRSLATELSEKELNEYYLNKAPIPNDANGLLKLMSHGGGLEKSFNNPLYKEKLQGINIDILRGWVQELCLKGEIVKIRNTGSSELDEKWFTPYMAEIHGTLGCLASNGGKEVKDLRNLLTEGFEYEIAIEYDGLKPTKWKTMKISDPHVAMRVKIIEMLGCEGPKLAKQIEERLPFSKELVDRILHELESRNVISVGFYKQTDDAEYILKIDEHRLTGGEEEVVEYRWVQNMVFDKSFAKYDDGFSAFDSHVIFQKQQELLYRVDQFRFKDWKDLQMDSDVIMGRLLHNRIGYTTKKNIPMLLGLKPEPWIGPMEEQLLEKIPPGVNVTRQEIMQDFPKGDEFKSLQRDLKRALDNLERQMLVVKQFEDVIGR
;
A
#
# COMPACT_ATOMS: atom_id res chain seq x y z
N ASN A 1 41.86 33.00 -5.76
CA ASN A 1 42.25 32.92 -4.34
C ASN A 1 41.21 32.16 -3.54
N TRP A 2 39.95 32.61 -3.46
CA TRP A 2 38.87 31.87 -2.77
C TRP A 2 38.87 30.34 -2.99
N PHE A 3 38.92 29.88 -4.24
CA PHE A 3 38.90 28.44 -4.53
C PHE A 3 40.11 27.69 -3.93
N LYS A 4 41.31 28.27 -4.00
CA LYS A 4 42.55 27.67 -3.43
C LYS A 4 42.51 27.60 -1.90
N ASP A 5 41.86 28.59 -1.27
CA ASP A 5 41.73 28.66 0.18
C ASP A 5 40.64 27.71 0.71
N LYS A 6 39.71 27.28 -0.17
CA LYS A 6 38.58 26.41 0.18
C LYS A 6 38.76 24.96 -0.22
N PHE A 7 39.43 24.70 -1.34
CA PHE A 7 39.57 23.37 -1.92
C PHE A 7 41.03 23.08 -2.27
N PRO A 8 41.49 21.83 -2.11
CA PRO A 8 42.89 21.48 -2.39
C PRO A 8 43.24 21.59 -3.88
N ASP A 9 42.36 21.16 -4.77
CA ASP A 9 42.52 21.23 -6.23
C ASP A 9 41.16 21.04 -6.92
N PHE A 10 41.11 21.28 -8.24
CA PHE A 10 39.97 20.93 -9.08
C PHE A 10 39.75 19.42 -9.14
N THR A 11 38.48 19.01 -9.08
CA THR A 11 38.08 17.61 -9.31
C THR A 11 38.26 17.21 -10.79
N ARG A 12 38.32 15.91 -11.08
CA ARG A 12 38.42 15.41 -12.48
C ARG A 12 37.30 15.96 -13.40
N PRO A 13 36.02 15.99 -12.98
CA PRO A 13 34.97 16.67 -13.75
C PRO A 13 35.27 18.14 -14.03
N GLN A 14 35.75 18.88 -13.02
CA GLN A 14 36.08 20.31 -13.16
C GLN A 14 37.21 20.53 -14.16
N LYS A 15 38.27 19.73 -14.10
CA LYS A 15 39.41 19.81 -15.03
C LYS A 15 39.02 19.54 -16.49
N LEU A 16 38.02 18.68 -16.72
CA LEU A 16 37.53 18.35 -18.06
C LEU A 16 36.54 19.39 -18.60
N ALA A 17 35.62 19.85 -17.75
CA ALA A 17 34.50 20.71 -18.15
C ALA A 17 34.87 22.20 -18.22
N ILE A 18 35.60 22.73 -17.23
CA ILE A 18 35.84 24.18 -17.10
C ILE A 18 36.49 24.77 -18.36
N PRO A 19 37.53 24.15 -18.98
CA PRO A 19 38.13 24.69 -20.21
C PRO A 19 37.11 24.85 -21.35
N ALA A 20 36.27 23.84 -21.59
CA ALA A 20 35.23 23.91 -22.62
C ALA A 20 34.19 25.00 -22.31
N ILE A 21 33.83 25.18 -21.03
CA ILE A 21 32.91 26.25 -20.62
C ILE A 21 33.54 27.63 -20.85
N MET A 22 34.84 27.79 -20.55
CA MET A 22 35.56 29.05 -20.78
C MET A 22 35.69 29.39 -22.27
N ASP A 23 35.83 28.40 -23.12
CA ASP A 23 35.85 28.53 -24.60
C ASP A 23 34.46 28.79 -25.20
N ARG A 24 33.44 29.08 -24.36
CA ARG A 24 32.04 29.34 -24.74
C ARG A 24 31.33 28.19 -25.47
N LYS A 25 31.88 26.96 -25.43
CA LYS A 25 31.23 25.76 -26.01
C LYS A 25 30.06 25.31 -25.15
N HIS A 26 29.00 24.78 -25.78
CA HIS A 26 27.98 24.04 -25.06
C HIS A 26 28.58 22.79 -24.41
N LEU A 27 28.06 22.38 -23.26
CA LEU A 27 28.61 21.26 -22.49
C LEU A 27 27.52 20.33 -21.96
N LEU A 28 27.70 19.03 -22.14
CA LEU A 28 27.00 17.99 -21.37
C LEU A 28 27.98 17.33 -20.40
N LEU A 29 27.77 17.53 -19.09
CA LEU A 29 28.58 16.93 -18.04
C LEU A 29 27.87 15.70 -17.45
N CYS A 30 28.43 14.52 -17.70
CA CYS A 30 28.02 13.26 -17.08
C CYS A 30 29.06 12.83 -16.04
N SER A 31 28.70 12.85 -14.75
CA SER A 31 29.62 12.51 -13.67
C SER A 31 28.88 11.95 -12.43
N PRO A 32 29.48 11.06 -11.63
CA PRO A 32 28.85 10.53 -10.41
C PRO A 32 28.42 11.60 -9.39
N THR A 33 27.48 11.30 -8.48
CA THR A 33 27.12 12.20 -7.37
C THR A 33 28.32 12.47 -6.45
N GLY A 34 28.32 13.59 -5.72
CA GLY A 34 29.45 13.95 -4.84
C GLY A 34 30.77 14.36 -5.54
N SER A 35 30.80 14.50 -6.87
CA SER A 35 32.02 14.83 -7.64
C SER A 35 32.26 16.34 -7.86
N GLY A 36 31.39 17.21 -7.33
CA GLY A 36 31.46 18.65 -7.51
C GLY A 36 30.80 19.18 -8.81
N LYS A 37 29.85 18.43 -9.38
CA LYS A 37 29.13 18.79 -10.63
C LYS A 37 28.55 20.20 -10.63
N THR A 38 27.80 20.55 -9.59
CA THR A 38 27.15 21.87 -9.49
C THR A 38 28.17 23.00 -9.54
N LEU A 39 29.22 22.93 -8.71
CA LEU A 39 30.28 23.95 -8.71
C LEU A 39 31.00 24.01 -10.07
N THR A 40 31.12 22.88 -10.78
CA THR A 40 31.71 22.84 -12.12
C THR A 40 30.98 23.77 -13.10
N ALA A 41 29.65 23.74 -13.11
CA ALA A 41 28.85 24.56 -14.01
C ALA A 41 28.81 26.04 -13.60
N PHE A 42 28.83 26.33 -12.29
CA PHE A 42 28.73 27.71 -11.79
C PHE A 42 30.06 28.44 -11.72
N LEU A 43 31.20 27.75 -11.58
CA LEU A 43 32.46 28.42 -11.26
C LEU A 43 32.86 29.44 -12.33
N THR A 44 32.70 29.11 -13.62
CA THR A 44 32.99 30.04 -14.72
C THR A 44 32.02 31.22 -14.74
N VAL A 45 30.73 30.98 -14.43
CA VAL A 45 29.71 32.03 -14.31
C VAL A 45 30.05 32.98 -13.15
N ILE A 46 30.42 32.44 -12.00
CA ILE A 46 30.81 33.22 -10.82
C ILE A 46 32.07 34.05 -11.13
N ASP A 47 33.09 33.47 -11.77
CA ASP A 47 34.31 34.20 -12.14
C ASP A 47 34.01 35.40 -13.05
N GLN A 48 33.16 35.22 -14.06
CA GLN A 48 32.73 36.30 -14.97
C GLN A 48 31.99 37.42 -14.21
N LEU A 49 31.01 37.06 -13.38
CA LEU A 49 30.25 38.04 -12.59
C LEU A 49 31.12 38.80 -11.59
N VAL A 50 32.08 38.11 -10.97
CA VAL A 50 33.06 38.72 -10.06
C VAL A 50 33.96 39.71 -10.81
N ARG A 51 34.45 39.37 -12.01
CA ARG A 51 35.24 40.30 -12.83
C ARG A 51 34.43 41.53 -13.22
N MET A 52 33.18 41.36 -13.66
CA MET A 52 32.29 42.48 -13.98
C MET A 52 32.02 43.37 -12.76
N ALA A 53 31.85 42.76 -11.57
CA ALA A 53 31.65 43.48 -10.32
C ALA A 53 32.88 44.30 -9.89
N LEU A 54 34.09 43.75 -10.09
CA LEU A 54 35.36 44.43 -9.82
C LEU A 54 35.57 45.63 -10.74
N ASP A 55 35.18 45.49 -12.02
CA ASP A 55 35.31 46.54 -13.02
C ASP A 55 34.19 47.60 -12.94
N GLY A 56 33.20 47.43 -12.06
CA GLY A 56 32.04 48.32 -11.95
C GLY A 56 31.10 48.27 -13.16
N LYS A 57 31.13 47.16 -13.92
CA LYS A 57 30.36 46.94 -15.15
C LYS A 57 29.22 45.94 -14.98
N LEU A 58 28.95 45.46 -13.76
CA LEU A 58 27.89 44.49 -13.50
C LEU A 58 26.52 45.17 -13.70
N GLN A 59 25.84 44.75 -14.77
CA GLN A 59 24.53 45.29 -15.14
C GLN A 59 23.44 44.62 -14.30
N LYS A 60 22.35 45.36 -14.03
CA LYS A 60 21.17 44.82 -13.34
C LYS A 60 20.29 44.05 -14.34
N LYS A 61 20.76 42.90 -14.81
CA LYS A 61 20.04 41.97 -15.69
C LYS A 61 20.32 40.51 -15.31
N VAL A 62 19.57 39.58 -15.88
CA VAL A 62 19.82 38.14 -15.67
C VAL A 62 20.92 37.68 -16.62
N HIS A 63 22.06 37.25 -16.07
CA HIS A 63 23.19 36.70 -16.84
C HIS A 63 23.15 35.18 -16.95
N CYS A 64 22.62 34.50 -15.93
CA CYS A 64 22.54 33.04 -15.88
C CYS A 64 21.15 32.58 -15.41
N VAL A 65 20.58 31.59 -16.11
CA VAL A 65 19.39 30.87 -15.68
C VAL A 65 19.80 29.45 -15.31
N TYR A 66 19.45 29.02 -14.10
CA TYR A 66 19.60 27.64 -13.66
C TYR A 66 18.21 27.00 -13.54
N ILE A 67 18.04 25.88 -14.24
CA ILE A 67 16.78 25.16 -14.36
C ILE A 67 16.90 23.88 -13.53
N SER A 68 16.09 23.81 -12.48
CA SER A 68 16.01 22.64 -11.61
C SER A 68 14.74 21.83 -11.90
N PRO A 69 14.80 20.49 -11.91
CA PRO A 69 13.59 19.68 -12.03
C PRO A 69 12.69 19.86 -10.81
N ILE A 70 13.22 19.98 -9.59
CA ILE A 70 12.40 19.99 -8.38
C ILE A 70 12.62 21.27 -7.57
N LYS A 71 11.53 21.78 -6.98
CA LYS A 71 11.58 23.00 -6.16
C LYS A 71 12.54 22.86 -4.97
N ALA A 72 12.64 21.67 -4.38
CA ALA A 72 13.52 21.43 -3.24
C ALA A 72 15.01 21.61 -3.62
N LEU A 73 15.44 21.01 -4.73
CA LEU A 73 16.78 21.21 -5.29
C LEU A 73 17.04 22.68 -5.65
N ALA A 74 16.06 23.36 -6.26
CA ALA A 74 16.19 24.80 -6.55
C ALA A 74 16.47 25.65 -5.28
N ASN A 75 15.77 25.38 -4.16
CA ASN A 75 16.01 26.06 -2.89
C ASN A 75 17.41 25.74 -2.33
N ASP A 76 17.85 24.50 -2.47
CA ASP A 76 19.14 24.05 -1.97
C ASP A 76 20.30 24.69 -2.74
N ILE A 77 20.23 24.71 -4.06
CA ILE A 77 21.21 25.36 -4.95
C ILE A 77 21.31 26.86 -4.65
N GLN A 78 20.19 27.53 -4.37
CA GLN A 78 20.22 28.94 -3.98
C GLN A 78 21.09 29.15 -2.73
N ARG A 79 20.91 28.33 -1.69
CA ARG A 79 21.71 28.41 -0.46
C ARG A 79 23.18 28.09 -0.74
N ASN A 80 23.45 27.07 -1.54
CA ASN A 80 24.79 26.62 -1.89
C ASN A 80 25.55 27.61 -2.79
N LEU A 81 24.86 28.56 -3.44
CA LEU A 81 25.48 29.67 -4.18
C LEU A 81 25.68 30.92 -3.32
N ILE A 82 24.73 31.25 -2.44
CA ILE A 82 24.82 32.43 -1.57
C ILE A 82 26.06 32.34 -0.67
N GLY A 83 26.33 31.19 -0.05
CA GLY A 83 27.49 31.01 0.83
C GLY A 83 28.83 31.38 0.16
N PRO A 84 29.22 30.73 -0.95
CA PRO A 84 30.41 31.08 -1.72
C PRO A 84 30.47 32.55 -2.15
N LEU A 85 29.36 33.12 -2.63
CA LEU A 85 29.32 34.52 -3.07
C LEU A 85 29.53 35.50 -1.91
N THR A 86 28.94 35.23 -0.73
CA THR A 86 29.17 36.01 0.48
C THR A 86 30.64 35.93 0.90
N GLU A 87 31.24 34.74 0.92
CA GLU A 87 32.66 34.58 1.26
C GLU A 87 33.60 35.29 0.29
N ILE A 88 33.29 35.25 -1.01
CA ILE A 88 34.03 35.98 -2.04
C ILE A 88 33.90 37.48 -1.79
N SER A 89 32.68 37.96 -1.54
CA SER A 89 32.40 39.37 -1.32
C SER A 89 33.10 39.92 -0.08
N GLU A 90 33.04 39.22 1.05
CA GLU A 90 33.58 39.71 2.32
C GLU A 90 35.10 39.67 2.39
N LYS A 91 35.74 38.69 1.73
CA LYS A 91 37.19 38.46 1.87
C LYS A 91 38.03 38.90 0.68
N TYR A 92 37.45 38.99 -0.52
CA TYR A 92 38.20 39.16 -1.76
C TYR A 92 37.73 40.32 -2.64
N LEU A 93 36.52 40.84 -2.42
CA LEU A 93 36.03 42.01 -3.14
C LEU A 93 36.23 43.30 -2.31
N PRO A 94 36.55 44.44 -2.96
CA PRO A 94 36.58 45.72 -2.27
C PRO A 94 35.16 46.19 -1.93
N ASP A 95 34.99 47.01 -0.89
CA ASP A 95 33.67 47.51 -0.43
C ASP A 95 32.86 48.23 -1.53
N ARG A 96 33.53 48.75 -2.56
CA ARG A 96 32.90 49.42 -3.71
C ARG A 96 32.39 48.47 -4.81
N ALA A 97 32.69 47.17 -4.72
CA ALA A 97 32.28 46.19 -5.71
C ALA A 97 30.76 46.04 -5.71
N GLN A 98 30.19 45.81 -6.90
CA GLN A 98 28.75 45.61 -7.03
C GLN A 98 28.35 44.23 -6.49
N GLU A 99 27.31 44.18 -5.67
CA GLU A 99 26.79 42.94 -5.08
C GLU A 99 26.21 42.00 -6.14
N ILE A 100 26.67 40.73 -6.16
CA ILE A 100 26.13 39.69 -7.05
C ILE A 100 24.87 39.07 -6.43
N LYS A 101 23.72 39.19 -7.10
CA LYS A 101 22.42 38.74 -6.60
C LYS A 101 21.98 37.43 -7.22
N VAL A 102 21.50 36.51 -6.36
CA VAL A 102 20.86 35.24 -6.74
C VAL A 102 19.38 35.30 -6.38
N GLY A 103 18.51 34.97 -7.33
CA GLY A 103 17.05 34.97 -7.13
C GLY A 103 16.42 33.62 -7.40
N LEU A 104 15.39 33.26 -6.64
CA LEU A 104 14.64 32.01 -6.79
C LEU A 104 13.20 32.29 -7.26
N ARG A 105 12.87 31.86 -8.48
CA ARG A 105 11.54 31.99 -9.05
C ARG A 105 10.93 30.61 -9.29
N THR A 106 9.98 30.25 -8.44
CA THR A 106 9.19 29.01 -8.57
C THR A 106 7.70 29.33 -8.43
N GLY A 107 6.84 28.33 -8.64
CA GLY A 107 5.41 28.43 -8.31
C GLY A 107 5.14 28.88 -6.87
N ASP A 108 6.08 28.66 -5.94
CA ASP A 108 5.93 29.01 -4.52
C ASP A 108 6.43 30.42 -4.19
N THR A 109 7.11 31.11 -5.12
CA THR A 109 7.68 32.44 -4.87
C THR A 109 6.55 33.46 -4.63
N PRO A 110 6.53 34.16 -3.47
CA PRO A 110 5.50 35.15 -3.15
C PRO A 110 5.39 36.25 -4.20
N GLN A 111 4.19 36.81 -4.37
CA GLN A 111 3.97 37.87 -5.36
C GLN A 111 4.82 39.12 -5.10
N SER A 112 5.08 39.45 -3.83
CA SER A 112 5.98 40.54 -3.42
C SER A 112 7.41 40.34 -3.91
N GLU A 113 7.95 39.12 -3.82
CA GLU A 113 9.27 38.79 -4.33
C GLU A 113 9.32 38.83 -5.86
N ARG A 114 8.29 38.32 -6.55
CA ARG A 114 8.20 38.43 -8.02
C ARG A 114 8.23 39.90 -8.48
N GLN A 115 7.53 40.79 -7.78
CA GLN A 115 7.57 42.24 -8.06
C GLN A 115 8.92 42.88 -7.70
N ARG A 116 9.61 42.38 -6.68
CA ARG A 116 10.98 42.81 -6.36
C ARG A 116 11.95 42.43 -7.48
N MET A 117 11.87 41.21 -8.01
CA MET A 117 12.72 40.76 -9.13
C MET A 117 12.49 41.58 -10.40
N LEU A 118 11.26 42.05 -10.66
CA LEU A 118 11.01 42.93 -11.80
C LEU A 118 11.69 44.30 -11.67
N ARG A 119 11.78 44.84 -10.45
CA ARG A 119 12.43 46.14 -10.19
C ARG A 119 13.94 46.01 -10.01
N HIS A 120 14.38 44.89 -9.45
CA HIS A 120 15.76 44.57 -9.13
C HIS A 120 16.04 43.12 -9.54
N PRO A 121 16.30 42.88 -10.84
CA PRO A 121 16.55 41.54 -11.36
C PRO A 121 17.80 40.94 -10.71
N PRO A 122 17.79 39.62 -10.42
CA PRO A 122 18.97 38.90 -9.99
C PRO A 122 19.93 38.68 -11.18
N HIS A 123 21.23 38.50 -10.91
CA HIS A 123 22.21 38.13 -11.94
C HIS A 123 22.16 36.62 -12.24
N ILE A 124 21.86 35.80 -11.23
CA ILE A 124 21.60 34.37 -11.37
C ILE A 124 20.14 34.08 -11.00
N LEU A 125 19.35 33.60 -11.95
CA LEU A 125 17.95 33.22 -11.74
C LEU A 125 17.83 31.69 -11.65
N ILE A 126 17.47 31.20 -10.47
CA ILE A 126 17.14 29.79 -10.24
C ILE A 126 15.63 29.62 -10.45
N THR A 127 15.23 28.67 -11.29
CA THR A 127 13.84 28.46 -11.66
C THR A 127 13.51 26.98 -11.93
N THR A 128 12.24 26.68 -12.18
CA THR A 128 11.77 25.40 -12.73
C THR A 128 11.33 25.58 -14.20
N PRO A 129 11.20 24.50 -14.99
CA PRO A 129 10.75 24.59 -16.39
C PRO A 129 9.45 25.39 -16.56
N GLU A 130 8.44 25.11 -15.73
CA GLU A 130 7.14 25.80 -15.81
C GLU A 130 7.24 27.28 -15.43
N SER A 131 8.05 27.58 -14.42
CA SER A 131 8.24 28.96 -13.96
C SER A 131 9.04 29.79 -14.95
N LEU A 132 9.93 29.15 -15.72
CA LEU A 132 10.64 29.75 -16.85
C LEU A 132 9.69 30.04 -18.01
N ALA A 133 8.85 29.08 -18.41
CA ALA A 133 7.85 29.29 -19.46
C ALA A 133 6.89 30.45 -19.13
N ILE A 134 6.42 30.57 -17.88
CA ILE A 134 5.66 31.75 -17.42
C ILE A 134 6.49 33.04 -17.47
N ALA A 135 7.79 32.96 -17.18
CA ALA A 135 8.67 34.13 -17.16
C ALA A 135 8.90 34.71 -18.56
N ILE A 136 9.17 33.87 -19.56
CA ILE A 136 9.41 34.29 -20.95
C ILE A 136 8.11 34.74 -21.64
N THR A 137 6.95 34.18 -21.27
CA THR A 137 5.62 34.62 -21.75
C THR A 137 5.04 35.79 -20.94
N SER A 138 5.84 36.44 -20.09
CA SER A 138 5.44 37.60 -19.30
C SER A 138 6.01 38.90 -19.87
N GLN A 139 5.14 39.79 -20.35
CA GLN A 139 5.51 41.08 -20.95
C GLN A 139 6.51 41.92 -20.12
N LYS A 140 6.44 41.85 -18.78
CA LYS A 140 7.35 42.60 -17.91
C LYS A 140 8.67 41.88 -17.60
N PHE A 141 8.67 40.55 -17.66
CA PHE A 141 9.83 39.76 -17.24
C PHE A 141 10.67 39.30 -18.44
N GLN A 142 10.06 39.04 -19.59
CA GLN A 142 10.73 38.66 -20.84
C GLN A 142 11.94 39.56 -21.17
N PRO A 143 11.88 40.90 -21.08
CA PRO A 143 13.04 41.74 -21.41
C PRO A 143 14.23 41.57 -20.46
N LEU A 144 14.02 40.95 -19.28
CA LEU A 144 15.09 40.72 -18.31
C LEU A 144 15.95 39.49 -18.65
N VAL A 145 15.48 38.64 -19.57
CA VAL A 145 16.13 37.39 -19.97
C VAL A 145 16.55 37.37 -21.45
N SER A 146 16.33 38.45 -22.22
CA SER A 146 16.68 38.54 -23.65
C SER A 146 18.18 38.65 -23.94
N GLU A 147 18.99 38.98 -22.94
CA GLU A 147 20.46 39.08 -23.05
C GLU A 147 21.14 38.04 -22.14
N LEU A 148 20.60 36.82 -22.12
CA LEU A 148 21.11 35.72 -21.30
C LEU A 148 22.43 35.18 -21.86
N GLU A 149 23.42 34.99 -20.99
CA GLU A 149 24.73 34.46 -21.40
C GLU A 149 24.87 32.97 -21.10
N TYR A 150 24.26 32.50 -20.00
CA TYR A 150 24.41 31.13 -19.52
C TYR A 150 23.06 30.49 -19.18
N MET A 151 22.91 29.22 -19.55
CA MET A 151 21.81 28.38 -19.13
C MET A 151 22.31 27.04 -18.61
N ILE A 152 21.93 26.70 -17.40
CA ILE A 152 22.31 25.45 -16.75
C ILE A 152 21.06 24.61 -16.56
N VAL A 153 21.03 23.41 -17.12
CA VAL A 153 19.96 22.42 -16.93
C VAL A 153 20.50 21.28 -16.09
N ASP A 154 20.00 21.17 -14.87
CA ASP A 154 20.47 20.14 -13.93
C ASP A 154 19.56 18.91 -13.93
N GLU A 155 20.12 17.77 -13.55
CA GLU A 155 19.46 16.46 -13.48
C GLU A 155 18.65 16.11 -14.75
N LEU A 156 19.25 16.30 -15.93
CA LEU A 156 18.62 16.06 -17.24
C LEU A 156 17.93 14.71 -17.37
N HIS A 157 18.50 13.65 -16.79
CA HIS A 157 17.92 12.29 -16.80
C HIS A 157 16.50 12.22 -16.21
N SER A 158 16.14 13.17 -15.35
CA SER A 158 14.82 13.22 -14.70
C SER A 158 13.79 14.02 -15.51
N LEU A 159 14.24 14.85 -16.44
CA LEU A 159 13.41 15.73 -17.27
C LEU A 159 13.18 15.13 -18.65
N VAL A 160 14.28 14.81 -19.32
CA VAL A 160 14.34 14.36 -20.71
C VAL A 160 13.37 13.21 -21.04
N PRO A 161 13.26 12.12 -20.25
CA PRO A 161 12.37 11.02 -20.59
C PRO A 161 10.88 11.27 -20.26
N THR A 162 10.50 12.52 -20.01
CA THR A 162 9.15 12.88 -19.57
C THR A 162 8.56 13.98 -20.44
N LYS A 163 7.22 14.09 -20.46
CA LYS A 163 6.53 15.24 -21.08
C LYS A 163 6.97 16.60 -20.50
N ARG A 164 7.55 16.61 -19.31
CA ARG A 164 8.13 17.82 -18.72
C ARG A 164 9.43 18.25 -19.44
N GLY A 165 10.22 17.28 -19.90
CA GLY A 165 11.34 17.50 -20.81
C GLY A 165 10.87 18.00 -22.17
N VAL A 166 9.80 17.42 -22.72
CA VAL A 166 9.18 17.92 -23.97
C VAL A 166 8.79 19.39 -23.86
N HIS A 167 8.09 19.75 -22.77
CA HIS A 167 7.70 21.14 -22.49
C HIS A 167 8.92 22.06 -22.30
N LEU A 168 9.97 21.58 -21.62
CA LEU A 168 11.22 22.33 -21.48
C LEU A 168 11.86 22.56 -22.85
N GLY A 169 11.95 21.55 -23.72
CA GLY A 169 12.53 21.67 -25.06
C GLY A 169 11.83 22.76 -25.89
N LEU A 170 10.49 22.76 -25.90
CA LEU A 170 9.71 23.83 -26.53
C LEU A 170 9.97 25.21 -25.91
N THR A 171 10.11 25.27 -24.58
CA THR A 171 10.43 26.51 -23.86
C THR A 171 11.83 27.02 -24.23
N LEU A 172 12.80 26.13 -24.45
CA LEU A 172 14.16 26.47 -24.89
C LEU A 172 14.16 26.98 -26.33
N SER A 173 13.45 26.29 -27.23
CA SER A 173 13.30 26.72 -28.63
C SER A 173 12.65 28.11 -28.73
N TYR A 174 11.57 28.36 -27.97
CA TYR A 174 10.97 29.70 -27.93
C TYR A 174 11.91 30.74 -27.34
N LEU A 175 12.71 30.38 -26.33
CA LEU A 175 13.65 31.32 -25.75
C LEU A 175 14.72 31.74 -26.78
N ASP A 176 15.15 30.84 -27.67
CA ASP A 176 16.14 31.19 -28.70
C ASP A 176 15.67 32.31 -29.63
N THR A 177 14.36 32.37 -29.95
CA THR A 177 13.83 33.47 -30.78
C THR A 177 13.75 34.80 -30.04
N LEU A 178 13.82 34.79 -28.71
CA LEU A 178 13.78 35.98 -27.85
C LEU A 178 15.17 36.50 -27.49
N LEU A 179 16.22 35.71 -27.68
CA LEU A 179 17.59 36.05 -27.32
C LEU A 179 18.26 36.92 -28.39
N GLN A 180 18.92 37.99 -27.96
CA GLN A 180 19.69 38.86 -28.87
C GLN A 180 21.03 38.24 -29.30
N THR A 181 21.54 37.32 -28.49
CA THR A 181 22.81 36.61 -28.72
C THR A 181 22.64 35.15 -28.27
N PRO A 182 23.28 34.18 -28.94
CA PRO A 182 23.23 32.78 -28.53
C PRO A 182 23.67 32.57 -27.07
N VAL A 183 22.87 31.83 -26.30
CA VAL A 183 23.16 31.49 -24.90
C VAL A 183 24.05 30.25 -24.81
N GLN A 184 25.02 30.24 -23.90
CA GLN A 184 25.79 29.02 -23.63
C GLN A 184 24.99 28.05 -22.76
N ARG A 185 24.73 26.84 -23.26
CA ARG A 185 23.99 25.78 -22.56
C ARG A 185 24.90 24.75 -21.90
N ILE A 186 24.59 24.44 -20.64
CA ILE A 186 25.32 23.47 -19.80
C ILE A 186 24.33 22.48 -19.22
N GLY A 187 24.37 21.25 -19.69
CA GLY A 187 23.62 20.12 -19.14
C GLY A 187 24.42 19.37 -18.08
N ILE A 188 23.77 18.99 -16.99
CA ILE A 188 24.40 18.24 -15.90
C ILE A 188 23.51 17.06 -15.53
N SER A 189 24.10 15.88 -15.34
CA SER A 189 23.44 14.77 -14.64
C SER A 189 24.42 13.64 -14.30
N ALA A 190 23.98 12.70 -13.46
CA ALA A 190 24.78 11.55 -13.04
C ALA A 190 24.64 10.32 -13.94
N THR A 191 23.47 10.09 -14.50
CA THR A 191 23.08 8.81 -15.11
C THR A 191 22.37 9.07 -16.44
N MET A 192 23.09 9.01 -17.56
CA MET A 192 22.56 9.35 -18.88
C MET A 192 23.16 8.46 -19.96
N GLU A 193 22.28 7.80 -20.72
CA GLU A 193 22.63 7.04 -21.91
C GLU A 193 21.41 7.08 -22.87
N PRO A 194 21.57 7.26 -24.18
CA PRO A 194 22.80 7.64 -24.89
C PRO A 194 23.11 9.13 -24.70
N LEU A 195 24.38 9.46 -24.49
CA LEU A 195 24.82 10.83 -24.20
C LEU A 195 24.64 11.76 -25.40
N GLU A 196 24.78 11.23 -26.62
CA GLU A 196 24.69 11.98 -27.86
C GLU A 196 23.27 12.54 -28.05
N LYS A 197 22.22 11.73 -27.83
CA LYS A 197 20.83 12.21 -27.93
C LYS A 197 20.50 13.23 -26.84
N VAL A 198 21.03 13.06 -25.64
CA VAL A 198 20.84 14.07 -24.56
C VAL A 198 21.56 15.37 -24.90
N ALA A 199 22.71 15.30 -25.56
CA ALA A 199 23.44 16.44 -26.04
C ALA A 199 22.69 17.16 -27.18
N GLU A 200 22.15 16.43 -28.15
CA GLU A 200 21.28 16.96 -29.21
C GLU A 200 20.04 17.65 -28.64
N TYR A 201 19.41 17.08 -27.60
CA TYR A 201 18.26 17.70 -26.92
C TYR A 201 18.57 19.07 -26.32
N LEU A 202 19.83 19.33 -25.94
CA LEU A 202 20.21 20.61 -25.35
C LEU A 202 20.30 21.75 -26.36
N VAL A 203 20.34 21.51 -27.66
CA VAL A 203 20.53 22.53 -28.71
C VAL A 203 19.36 22.55 -29.69
N SER A 204 19.27 23.59 -30.53
CA SER A 204 18.26 23.65 -31.62
C SER A 204 18.46 22.48 -32.58
N SER A 205 17.37 21.97 -33.13
CA SER A 205 17.35 20.85 -34.10
C SER A 205 17.39 21.31 -35.57
N ASP A 206 17.81 22.54 -35.84
CA ASP A 206 17.93 23.11 -37.19
C ASP A 206 18.65 22.18 -38.20
N ASP A 207 18.31 22.37 -39.48
CA ASP A 207 18.63 21.47 -40.58
C ASP A 207 20.10 21.03 -40.62
N LYS A 208 20.35 19.73 -40.81
CA LYS A 208 21.68 19.11 -40.65
C LYS A 208 22.75 19.66 -41.60
N GLU A 209 22.36 20.38 -42.64
CA GLU A 209 23.28 21.00 -43.62
C GLU A 209 23.80 22.38 -43.18
N SER A 210 23.15 23.03 -42.20
CA SER A 210 23.54 24.34 -41.64
C SER A 210 24.19 24.25 -40.25
N ILE A 211 24.51 23.03 -39.77
CA ILE A 211 25.30 22.80 -38.54
C ILE A 211 26.70 23.41 -38.73
N GLY A 212 26.85 24.69 -38.38
CA GLY A 212 28.16 25.29 -38.15
C GLY A 212 28.87 24.63 -36.96
N GLU A 213 30.16 24.86 -36.81
CA GLU A 213 30.92 24.40 -35.62
C GLU A 213 30.34 24.89 -34.28
N GLU A 214 29.46 25.90 -34.32
CA GLU A 214 28.85 26.57 -33.15
C GLU A 214 27.76 25.75 -32.42
N SER A 215 27.12 24.76 -33.07
CA SER A 215 26.07 23.93 -32.45
C SER A 215 26.58 22.65 -31.77
N HIS A 216 27.90 22.40 -31.78
CA HIS A 216 28.49 21.18 -31.22
C HIS A 216 28.53 21.22 -29.68
N VAL A 217 27.83 20.28 -29.03
CA VAL A 217 27.89 20.10 -27.58
C VAL A 217 29.09 19.24 -27.19
N SER A 218 29.98 19.80 -26.36
CA SER A 218 31.11 19.05 -25.80
C SER A 218 30.61 18.08 -24.74
N ILE A 219 30.87 16.79 -24.88
CA ILE A 219 30.49 15.77 -23.89
C ILE A 219 31.66 15.51 -22.96
N ALA A 220 31.50 15.86 -21.68
CA ALA A 220 32.44 15.52 -20.62
C ALA A 220 31.91 14.33 -19.81
N LYS A 221 32.25 13.10 -20.23
CA LYS A 221 31.95 11.87 -19.49
C LYS A 221 33.08 11.54 -18.53
N VAL A 222 32.80 11.56 -17.23
CA VAL A 222 33.74 11.08 -16.21
C VAL A 222 33.40 9.64 -15.88
N SER A 223 33.88 8.72 -16.72
CA SER A 223 33.86 7.29 -16.45
C SER A 223 34.92 6.97 -15.40
N GLY A 224 34.51 6.60 -14.21
CA GLY A 224 35.41 6.12 -13.17
C GLY A 224 34.66 5.12 -12.31
N SER A 225 35.29 3.96 -12.08
CA SER A 225 34.94 3.02 -11.04
C SER A 225 35.08 3.73 -9.69
N ARG A 226 34.04 4.47 -9.29
CA ARG A 226 33.92 4.91 -7.91
C ARG A 226 33.80 3.62 -7.10
N GLU A 227 34.67 3.45 -6.13
CA GLU A 227 34.53 2.33 -5.20
C GLU A 227 33.16 2.45 -4.51
N LEU A 228 32.35 1.41 -4.65
CA LEU A 228 31.03 1.29 -4.04
C LEU A 228 31.09 0.13 -3.05
N ASP A 229 30.68 0.38 -1.81
CA ASP A 229 30.52 -0.66 -0.79
C ASP A 229 29.06 -1.08 -0.79
N MET A 230 28.75 -2.10 -1.59
CA MET A 230 27.42 -2.66 -1.75
C MET A 230 27.40 -4.12 -1.32
N ASP A 231 26.31 -4.53 -0.67
CA ASP A 231 26.07 -5.93 -0.37
C ASP A 231 24.56 -6.21 -0.31
N ILE A 232 24.19 -7.46 -0.54
CA ILE A 232 22.81 -7.95 -0.42
C ILE A 232 22.71 -8.75 0.88
N ILE A 233 21.87 -8.28 1.81
CA ILE A 233 21.69 -8.94 3.10
C ILE A 233 20.43 -9.78 3.06
N ILE A 234 20.59 -11.08 3.30
CA ILE A 234 19.47 -11.99 3.52
C ILE A 234 19.22 -12.07 5.03
N PRO A 235 17.97 -11.86 5.49
CA PRO A 235 17.70 -11.71 6.91
C PRO A 235 17.54 -13.06 7.67
N ASP A 236 17.48 -14.20 6.96
CA ASP A 236 17.38 -15.54 7.55
C ASP A 236 17.97 -16.62 6.60
N ASN A 237 18.62 -17.64 7.14
CA ASN A 237 19.18 -18.74 6.33
C ASN A 237 18.12 -19.56 5.57
N ARG A 238 16.86 -19.51 6.00
CA ARG A 238 15.70 -20.15 5.36
C ARG A 238 14.84 -19.16 4.58
N PHE A 239 15.43 -18.07 4.08
CA PHE A 239 14.74 -17.01 3.37
C PHE A 239 13.78 -17.50 2.27
N SER A 240 14.17 -18.52 1.50
CA SER A 240 13.34 -19.13 0.44
C SER A 240 12.02 -19.75 0.92
N ASP A 241 11.94 -20.06 2.21
CA ASP A 241 10.85 -20.82 2.82
C ASP A 241 9.96 -19.91 3.70
N LEU A 242 10.29 -18.62 3.82
CA LEU A 242 9.54 -17.64 4.60
C LEU A 242 8.43 -16.99 3.77
N SER A 243 7.31 -16.68 4.41
CA SER A 243 6.26 -15.85 3.80
C SER A 243 6.70 -14.39 3.72
N VAL A 244 6.09 -13.62 2.81
CA VAL A 244 6.40 -12.19 2.60
C VAL A 244 6.33 -11.38 3.90
N MET A 245 5.34 -11.65 4.75
CA MET A 245 5.20 -10.97 6.04
C MET A 245 6.33 -11.30 7.02
N LYS A 246 6.79 -12.55 7.07
CA LYS A 246 7.92 -12.94 7.92
C LYS A 246 9.24 -12.36 7.39
N VAL A 247 9.42 -12.32 6.08
CA VAL A 247 10.55 -11.64 5.44
C VAL A 247 10.56 -10.16 5.82
N LEU A 248 9.41 -9.48 5.76
CA LEU A 248 9.30 -8.08 6.18
C LEU A 248 9.66 -7.89 7.66
N GLU A 249 9.14 -8.73 8.56
CA GLU A 249 9.46 -8.67 10.00
C GLU A 249 10.96 -8.86 10.25
N LYS A 250 11.58 -9.83 9.59
CA LYS A 250 13.02 -10.08 9.68
C LYS A 250 13.85 -8.96 9.07
N ASN A 251 13.41 -8.39 7.94
CA ASN A 251 14.03 -7.21 7.35
C ASN A 251 13.94 -5.99 8.29
N ILE A 252 12.84 -5.81 9.03
CA ILE A 252 12.73 -4.72 10.03
C ILE A 252 13.79 -4.86 11.13
N GLU A 253 14.02 -6.08 11.63
CA GLU A 253 15.08 -6.37 12.61
C GLU A 253 16.46 -5.98 12.04
N VAL A 254 16.79 -6.45 10.82
CA VAL A 254 18.06 -6.13 10.15
C VAL A 254 18.21 -4.62 9.90
N ILE A 255 17.14 -3.94 9.48
CA ILE A 255 17.16 -2.48 9.28
C ILE A 255 17.45 -1.76 10.59
N ALA A 256 16.82 -2.17 11.70
CA ALA A 256 17.07 -1.56 13.00
C ALA A 256 18.53 -1.74 13.45
N ASP A 257 19.11 -2.92 13.25
CA ASP A 257 20.51 -3.20 13.56
C ASP A 257 21.48 -2.36 12.72
N LEU A 258 21.21 -2.25 11.41
CA LEU A 258 22.01 -1.42 10.51
C LEU A 258 21.93 0.07 10.89
N ILE A 259 20.75 0.56 11.27
CA ILE A 259 20.56 1.94 11.75
C ILE A 259 21.29 2.15 13.09
N ALA A 260 21.30 1.17 13.98
CA ALA A 260 22.05 1.25 15.24
C ALA A 260 23.56 1.36 15.00
N ALA A 261 24.07 0.64 13.99
CA ALA A 261 25.49 0.62 13.61
C ALA A 261 25.99 1.87 12.86
N HIS A 262 25.10 2.74 12.36
CA HIS A 262 25.46 3.91 11.55
C HIS A 262 24.89 5.21 12.14
N THR A 263 25.52 6.36 11.89
CA THR A 263 25.08 7.63 12.49
C THR A 263 23.79 8.12 11.86
N THR A 264 23.74 8.11 10.52
CA THR A 264 22.58 8.55 9.74
C THR A 264 22.33 7.60 8.59
N THR A 265 21.11 7.06 8.50
CA THR A 265 20.71 6.08 7.49
C THR A 265 19.50 6.55 6.67
N LEU A 266 19.56 6.38 5.36
CA LEU A 266 18.37 6.50 4.51
C LEU A 266 17.84 5.13 4.15
N VAL A 267 16.54 4.91 4.35
CA VAL A 267 15.86 3.65 3.98
C VAL A 267 14.91 3.94 2.83
N PHE A 268 15.19 3.42 1.64
CA PHE A 268 14.34 3.56 0.48
C PHE A 268 13.34 2.41 0.37
N ALA A 269 12.08 2.76 0.10
CA ALA A 269 11.00 1.83 -0.20
C ALA A 269 10.31 2.24 -1.52
N ASN A 270 9.80 1.28 -2.29
CA ASN A 270 9.28 1.58 -3.63
C ASN A 270 7.89 2.24 -3.63
N THR A 271 7.12 2.12 -2.54
CA THR A 271 5.77 2.67 -2.44
C THR A 271 5.59 3.55 -1.21
N ARG A 272 4.62 4.47 -1.27
CA ARG A 272 4.28 5.33 -0.13
C ARG A 272 3.73 4.50 1.03
N LYS A 273 2.89 3.51 0.73
CA LYS A 273 2.34 2.56 1.72
C LYS A 273 3.44 1.78 2.45
N MET A 274 4.46 1.30 1.72
CA MET A 274 5.59 0.60 2.34
C MET A 274 6.45 1.54 3.19
N THR A 275 6.63 2.80 2.76
CA THR A 275 7.33 3.84 3.55
C THR A 275 6.68 3.99 4.92
N GLU A 276 5.36 4.21 4.97
CA GLU A 276 4.63 4.35 6.23
C GLU A 276 4.65 3.07 7.07
N THR A 277 4.54 1.91 6.42
CA THR A 277 4.59 0.60 7.10
C THR A 277 5.94 0.39 7.81
N LEU A 278 7.06 0.69 7.13
CA LEU A 278 8.40 0.59 7.71
C LEU A 278 8.60 1.59 8.85
N VAL A 279 8.16 2.85 8.70
CA VAL A 279 8.24 3.85 9.78
C VAL A 279 7.48 3.37 11.01
N GLN A 280 6.25 2.88 10.84
CA GLN A 280 5.43 2.38 11.94
C GLN A 280 6.10 1.18 12.64
N ARG A 281 6.66 0.25 11.88
CA ARG A 281 7.29 -0.97 12.39
C ARG A 281 8.68 -0.74 13.01
N LEU A 282 9.42 0.27 12.56
CA LEU A 282 10.73 0.64 13.11
C LEU A 282 10.63 1.60 14.32
N ARG A 283 9.51 2.32 14.47
CA ARG A 283 9.30 3.25 15.60
C ARG A 283 9.47 2.60 16.99
N PRO A 284 9.07 1.35 17.26
CA PRO A 284 9.38 0.68 18.53
C PRO A 284 10.89 0.55 18.81
N HIS A 285 11.73 0.47 17.79
CA HIS A 285 13.19 0.34 17.95
C HIS A 285 13.90 1.69 18.09
N LEU A 286 13.39 2.76 17.46
CA LEU A 286 14.08 4.04 17.30
C LEU A 286 13.37 5.25 17.96
N GLY A 287 12.12 5.09 18.40
CA GLY A 287 11.32 6.18 18.95
C GLY A 287 11.15 7.35 17.96
N ASP A 288 11.48 8.55 18.40
CA ASP A 288 11.35 9.80 17.62
C ASP A 288 12.54 10.08 16.68
N LEU A 289 13.55 9.19 16.67
CA LEU A 289 14.75 9.32 15.83
C LEU A 289 14.53 8.85 14.38
N ILE A 290 13.32 8.41 14.04
CA ILE A 290 12.91 7.99 12.70
C ILE A 290 11.74 8.83 12.18
N ALA A 291 11.78 9.16 10.89
CA ALA A 291 10.68 9.84 10.20
C ALA A 291 10.43 9.27 8.80
N GLY A 292 9.19 9.38 8.33
CA GLY A 292 8.83 9.13 6.93
C GLY A 292 9.01 10.38 6.07
N HIS A 293 9.32 10.19 4.79
CA HIS A 293 9.40 11.27 3.82
C HIS A 293 8.89 10.81 2.43
N HIS A 294 7.74 11.32 1.99
CA HIS A 294 7.21 11.04 0.65
C HIS A 294 6.41 12.22 0.08
N GLY A 295 6.19 12.22 -1.25
CA GLY A 295 5.58 13.34 -1.98
C GLY A 295 4.19 13.78 -1.50
N SER A 296 3.37 12.85 -0.97
CA SER A 296 2.03 13.15 -0.44
C SER A 296 2.03 13.83 0.94
N MET A 297 3.18 14.01 1.59
CA MET A 297 3.26 14.70 2.88
C MET A 297 3.24 16.22 2.71
N ASP A 298 2.64 16.88 3.70
CA ASP A 298 2.64 18.34 3.81
C ASP A 298 4.05 18.93 3.72
N LYS A 299 4.18 20.02 2.96
CA LYS A 299 5.47 20.71 2.72
C LYS A 299 6.17 21.10 4.02
N LYS A 300 5.42 21.54 5.03
CA LYS A 300 5.99 21.93 6.33
C LYS A 300 6.64 20.74 7.04
N ILE A 301 6.00 19.57 6.98
CA ILE A 301 6.52 18.34 7.59
C ILE A 301 7.76 17.87 6.84
N ARG A 302 7.74 17.86 5.51
CA ARG A 302 8.92 17.50 4.69
C ARG A 302 10.13 18.38 5.00
N LEU A 303 9.95 19.69 5.04
CA LEU A 303 11.01 20.64 5.39
C LEU A 303 11.53 20.47 6.82
N ASP A 304 10.67 20.07 7.76
CA ASP A 304 11.10 19.76 9.14
C ASP A 304 11.96 18.49 9.17
N VAL A 305 11.53 17.42 8.49
CA VAL A 305 12.29 16.17 8.37
C VAL A 305 13.65 16.40 7.70
N GLU A 306 13.69 17.12 6.57
CA GLU A 306 14.94 17.49 5.88
C GLU A 306 15.89 18.26 6.80
N LYS A 307 15.38 19.24 7.56
CA LYS A 307 16.19 19.99 8.52
C LYS A 307 16.70 19.11 9.64
N ARG A 308 15.84 18.31 10.26
CA ARG A 308 16.22 17.43 11.38
C ARG A 308 17.26 16.40 10.93
N LEU A 309 17.12 15.86 9.72
CA LEU A 309 18.11 14.99 9.11
C LEU A 309 19.45 15.72 8.92
N LYS A 310 19.43 16.91 8.31
CA LYS A 310 20.64 17.72 8.07
C LYS A 310 21.39 18.11 9.35
N HIS A 311 20.68 18.34 10.45
CA HIS A 311 21.28 18.67 11.75
C HIS A 311 21.63 17.43 12.60
N GLY A 312 21.45 16.21 12.08
CA GLY A 312 21.74 14.97 12.79
C GLY A 312 20.77 14.66 13.95
N HIS A 313 19.57 15.24 13.94
CA HIS A 313 18.52 14.97 14.94
C HIS A 313 17.69 13.72 14.61
N LEU A 314 17.87 13.14 13.42
CA LEU A 314 17.28 11.88 13.01
C LEU A 314 18.39 10.87 12.74
N ARG A 315 18.22 9.65 13.27
CA ARG A 315 19.09 8.51 12.95
C ARG A 315 18.71 7.89 11.61
N ALA A 316 17.43 7.90 11.28
CA ALA A 316 16.96 7.33 10.03
C ALA A 316 15.80 8.11 9.41
N VAL A 317 15.75 8.14 8.09
CA VAL A 317 14.58 8.58 7.33
C VAL A 317 14.20 7.50 6.34
N VAL A 318 12.93 7.08 6.38
CA VAL A 318 12.35 6.17 5.39
C VAL A 318 11.70 7.01 4.31
N THR A 319 12.04 6.75 3.04
CA THR A 319 11.57 7.53 1.91
C THR A 319 11.17 6.65 0.74
N SER A 320 10.25 7.14 -0.09
CA SER A 320 10.12 6.66 -1.47
C SER A 320 11.13 7.36 -2.39
N SER A 321 10.75 7.76 -3.61
CA SER A 321 11.64 8.48 -4.54
C SER A 321 11.93 9.95 -4.17
N SER A 322 11.34 10.47 -3.09
CA SER A 322 11.39 11.92 -2.82
C SER A 322 12.74 12.48 -2.38
N LEU A 323 13.61 11.66 -1.76
CA LEU A 323 14.99 12.02 -1.40
C LEU A 323 16.04 11.35 -2.32
N GLU A 324 15.59 10.83 -3.46
CA GLU A 324 16.46 10.23 -4.47
C GLU A 324 17.33 11.28 -5.20
N MET A 325 16.78 12.48 -5.36
CA MET A 325 17.36 13.58 -6.13
C MET A 325 18.25 14.51 -5.29
N GLY A 326 19.10 15.30 -5.97
CA GLY A 326 20.26 16.11 -5.55
C GLY A 326 20.22 17.01 -4.29
N ILE A 327 19.25 16.90 -3.39
CA ILE A 327 19.12 17.77 -2.21
C ILE A 327 20.25 17.49 -1.22
N ASP A 328 20.93 18.53 -0.73
CA ASP A 328 21.90 18.41 0.35
C ASP A 328 21.23 18.17 1.72
N ILE A 329 21.07 16.89 2.05
CA ILE A 329 20.53 16.35 3.30
C ILE A 329 21.57 16.15 4.40
N GLY A 330 22.81 16.64 4.22
CA GLY A 330 23.91 16.44 5.18
C GLY A 330 24.66 15.11 5.00
N SER A 331 25.39 14.68 6.03
CA SER A 331 26.19 13.45 6.00
C SER A 331 25.31 12.22 6.26
N VAL A 332 25.04 11.44 5.20
CA VAL A 332 24.44 10.11 5.28
C VAL A 332 25.55 9.06 5.16
N ASP A 333 25.59 8.12 6.09
CA ASP A 333 26.64 7.11 6.16
C ASP A 333 26.25 5.84 5.37
N LEU A 334 24.95 5.51 5.39
CA LEU A 334 24.41 4.29 4.81
C LEU A 334 23.09 4.53 4.11
N VAL A 335 22.94 3.90 2.94
CA VAL A 335 21.67 3.73 2.26
C VAL A 335 21.21 2.27 2.40
N ILE A 336 19.95 2.06 2.75
CA ILE A 336 19.30 0.75 2.72
C ILE A 336 18.22 0.81 1.66
N GLN A 337 18.19 -0.16 0.76
CA GLN A 337 17.19 -0.26 -0.29
C GLN A 337 16.36 -1.53 -0.04
N VAL A 338 15.07 -1.35 0.27
CA VAL A 338 14.12 -2.45 0.51
C VAL A 338 13.45 -2.84 -0.81
N GLY A 339 13.78 -4.04 -1.26
CA GLY A 339 13.47 -4.60 -2.57
C GLY A 339 14.16 -3.90 -3.74
N SER A 340 14.06 -4.45 -4.93
CA SER A 340 14.69 -3.88 -6.12
C SER A 340 14.11 -2.51 -6.47
N PRO A 341 14.93 -1.49 -6.77
CA PRO A 341 14.46 -0.19 -7.23
C PRO A 341 13.84 -0.22 -8.65
N GLY A 342 14.02 -1.31 -9.41
CA GLY A 342 13.50 -1.49 -10.78
C GLY A 342 14.39 -0.92 -11.89
N ASP A 343 15.16 0.13 -11.61
CA ASP A 343 16.09 0.76 -12.58
C ASP A 343 17.52 0.85 -12.02
N ILE A 344 18.52 0.71 -12.89
CA ILE A 344 19.95 0.82 -12.54
C ILE A 344 20.30 2.26 -12.14
N ALA A 345 19.81 3.24 -12.91
CA ALA A 345 20.00 4.66 -12.68
C ALA A 345 19.42 5.08 -11.32
N THR A 346 18.20 4.62 -11.01
CA THR A 346 17.53 4.85 -9.73
C THR A 346 18.38 4.30 -8.57
N ALA A 347 18.91 3.08 -8.70
CA ALA A 347 19.80 2.48 -7.71
C ALA A 347 21.04 3.34 -7.45
N LEU A 348 21.76 3.72 -8.52
CA LEU A 348 22.97 4.55 -8.43
C LEU A 348 22.73 5.91 -7.79
N GLN A 349 21.58 6.53 -8.06
CA GLN A 349 21.21 7.80 -7.44
C GLN A 349 20.93 7.65 -5.94
N ARG A 350 20.22 6.60 -5.54
CA ARG A 350 19.94 6.29 -4.13
C ARG A 350 21.22 5.97 -3.38
N ILE A 351 22.06 5.05 -3.90
CA ILE A 351 23.38 4.71 -3.34
C ILE A 351 24.22 5.98 -3.20
N GLY A 352 24.20 6.82 -4.22
CA GLY A 352 24.94 8.08 -4.28
C GLY A 352 24.56 9.11 -3.22
N ARG A 353 23.51 8.88 -2.39
CA ARG A 353 23.17 9.70 -1.23
C ARG A 353 24.07 9.41 -0.02
N ALA A 354 24.60 8.19 0.10
CA ALA A 354 25.59 7.87 1.12
C ALA A 354 26.98 8.38 0.72
N GLY A 355 27.77 8.84 1.69
CA GLY A 355 29.13 9.31 1.43
C GLY A 355 29.18 10.46 0.41
N HIS A 356 28.21 11.39 0.47
CA HIS A 356 28.02 12.47 -0.50
C HIS A 356 29.02 13.63 -0.34
N HIS A 357 30.32 13.32 -0.40
CA HIS A 357 31.43 14.28 -0.43
C HIS A 357 32.55 13.75 -1.34
N VAL A 358 33.45 14.63 -1.78
CA VAL A 358 34.57 14.27 -2.65
C VAL A 358 35.48 13.27 -1.93
N GLY A 359 35.65 12.09 -2.51
CA GLY A 359 36.46 11.00 -1.94
C GLY A 359 35.73 10.06 -0.99
N GLY A 360 34.46 10.33 -0.64
CA GLY A 360 33.64 9.42 0.15
C GLY A 360 33.28 8.13 -0.61
N ILE A 361 33.25 7.00 0.08
CA ILE A 361 32.82 5.69 -0.46
C ILE A 361 31.32 5.54 -0.18
N PRO A 362 30.43 5.53 -1.20
CA PRO A 362 29.01 5.28 -1.00
C PRO A 362 28.79 3.87 -0.49
N ARG A 363 28.03 3.75 0.61
CA ARG A 363 27.66 2.47 1.21
C ARG A 363 26.18 2.20 1.01
N ALA A 364 25.85 1.01 0.51
CA ALA A 364 24.48 0.56 0.38
C ALA A 364 24.28 -0.90 0.80
N ARG A 365 23.13 -1.20 1.40
CA ARG A 365 22.69 -2.57 1.67
C ARG A 365 21.33 -2.81 1.03
N PHE A 366 21.24 -3.85 0.23
CA PHE A 366 19.98 -4.27 -0.39
C PHE A 366 19.31 -5.35 0.45
N LEU A 367 18.02 -5.19 0.69
CA LEU A 367 17.21 -6.15 1.45
C LEU A 367 16.10 -6.70 0.55
N PRO A 368 16.21 -7.95 0.09
CA PRO A 368 15.21 -8.55 -0.78
C PRO A 368 13.89 -8.78 -0.02
N THR A 369 12.78 -8.68 -0.75
CA THR A 369 11.42 -8.92 -0.25
C THR A 369 10.88 -10.29 -0.64
N SER A 370 11.48 -10.93 -1.65
CA SER A 370 11.24 -12.30 -2.08
C SER A 370 12.49 -12.88 -2.75
N VAL A 371 12.47 -14.17 -3.11
CA VAL A 371 13.58 -14.79 -3.85
C VAL A 371 13.69 -14.26 -5.27
N ASP A 372 12.57 -13.94 -5.92
CA ASP A 372 12.60 -13.33 -7.25
C ASP A 372 13.26 -11.94 -7.22
N ASP A 373 12.93 -11.17 -6.19
CA ASP A 373 13.51 -9.86 -5.92
C ASP A 373 15.00 -9.96 -5.57
N LEU A 374 15.42 -11.04 -4.89
CA LEU A 374 16.84 -11.35 -4.65
C LEU A 374 17.61 -11.59 -5.95
N ILE A 375 17.03 -12.34 -6.89
CA ILE A 375 17.66 -12.60 -8.20
C ILE A 375 17.80 -11.28 -8.98
N GLU A 376 16.79 -10.41 -8.92
CA GLU A 376 16.84 -9.07 -9.51
C GLU A 376 17.91 -8.19 -8.87
N LEU A 377 18.01 -8.17 -7.54
CA LEU A 377 19.05 -7.41 -6.84
C LEU A 377 20.47 -7.91 -7.16
N ALA A 378 20.64 -9.23 -7.34
CA ALA A 378 21.91 -9.80 -7.79
C ALA A 378 22.26 -9.38 -9.23
N ALA A 379 21.26 -9.35 -10.12
CA ALA A 379 21.42 -8.84 -11.48
C ALA A 379 21.74 -7.34 -11.49
N LEU A 380 21.08 -6.55 -10.65
CA LEU A 380 21.31 -5.12 -10.48
C LEU A 380 22.73 -4.84 -9.99
N GLN A 381 23.21 -5.56 -8.96
CA GLN A 381 24.57 -5.44 -8.47
C GLN A 381 25.58 -5.73 -9.58
N SER A 382 25.35 -6.77 -10.39
CA SER A 382 26.21 -7.10 -11.53
C SER A 382 26.20 -6.03 -12.61
N ALA A 383 25.02 -5.51 -12.98
CA ALA A 383 24.89 -4.44 -13.96
C ALA A 383 25.65 -3.17 -13.52
N ILE A 384 25.52 -2.78 -12.25
CA ILE A 384 26.28 -1.66 -11.66
C ILE A 384 27.80 -1.93 -11.73
N GLN A 385 28.24 -3.14 -11.41
CA GLN A 385 29.66 -3.51 -11.45
C GLN A 385 30.25 -3.52 -12.86
N LYS A 386 29.46 -3.93 -13.87
CA LYS A 386 29.82 -3.86 -15.29
C LYS A 386 29.86 -2.40 -15.80
N GLY A 387 29.15 -1.50 -15.14
CA GLY A 387 28.96 -0.11 -15.56
C GLY A 387 27.84 0.06 -16.59
N ASP A 388 26.90 -0.88 -16.63
CA ASP A 388 25.69 -0.80 -17.46
C ASP A 388 24.78 0.32 -16.95
N MET A 389 24.01 0.93 -17.86
CA MET A 389 23.14 2.07 -17.57
C MET A 389 21.83 1.91 -18.35
N ASP A 390 20.71 2.34 -17.75
CA ASP A 390 19.42 2.33 -18.45
C ASP A 390 19.42 3.33 -19.61
N ILE A 391 18.79 2.95 -20.72
CA ILE A 391 18.62 3.82 -21.89
C ILE A 391 17.45 4.77 -21.65
N LEU A 392 17.69 6.07 -21.82
CA LEU A 392 16.67 7.10 -21.76
C LEU A 392 15.88 7.11 -23.08
N HIS A 393 14.57 6.88 -22.98
CA HIS A 393 13.61 7.07 -24.06
C HIS A 393 12.95 8.44 -23.95
N PHE A 394 12.80 9.14 -25.06
CA PHE A 394 12.36 10.53 -25.10
C PHE A 394 10.98 10.56 -25.74
N PRO A 395 9.96 11.18 -25.11
CA PRO A 395 8.68 11.35 -25.78
C PRO A 395 8.83 12.32 -26.96
N GLU A 396 8.20 11.96 -28.08
CA GLU A 396 8.17 12.76 -29.31
C GLU A 396 6.73 13.16 -29.62
N ASN A 397 6.55 14.29 -30.30
CA ASN A 397 5.28 14.74 -30.88
C ASN A 397 4.08 14.72 -29.90
N SER A 398 4.28 15.08 -28.62
CA SER A 398 3.21 15.08 -27.62
C SER A 398 2.18 16.19 -27.89
N LEU A 399 1.00 15.81 -28.41
CA LEU A 399 0.00 16.73 -28.94
C LEU A 399 -0.62 17.64 -27.86
N ASP A 400 -0.74 17.14 -26.64
CA ASP A 400 -1.26 17.91 -25.51
C ASP A 400 -0.27 18.96 -24.98
N VAL A 401 1.03 18.66 -25.02
CA VAL A 401 2.08 19.59 -24.61
C VAL A 401 2.23 20.73 -25.62
N VAL A 402 2.18 20.42 -26.92
CA VAL A 402 2.25 21.46 -27.97
C VAL A 402 0.99 22.34 -27.97
N ALA A 403 -0.20 21.77 -27.72
CA ALA A 403 -1.43 22.55 -27.57
C ALA A 403 -1.31 23.61 -26.45
N GLN A 404 -0.78 23.23 -25.29
CA GLN A 404 -0.48 24.16 -24.21
C GLN A 404 0.57 25.21 -24.61
N PHE A 405 1.61 24.80 -25.34
CA PHE A 405 2.67 25.69 -25.77
C PHE A 405 2.19 26.75 -26.78
N MET A 406 1.36 26.36 -27.75
CA MET A 406 0.74 27.27 -28.74
C MET A 406 -0.12 28.33 -28.07
N ILE A 407 -0.87 27.98 -27.01
CA ILE A 407 -1.57 28.98 -26.18
C ILE A 407 -0.57 29.97 -25.55
N GLY A 408 0.61 29.48 -25.13
CA GLY A 408 1.69 30.26 -24.54
C GLY A 408 2.33 31.26 -25.49
N LEU A 409 2.57 30.86 -26.75
CA LEU A 409 3.19 31.69 -27.79
C LEU A 409 2.41 33.00 -28.01
N VAL A 410 1.08 32.94 -27.99
CA VAL A 410 0.22 34.08 -28.32
C VAL A 410 -0.21 34.93 -27.12
N ILE A 411 0.38 34.73 -25.94
CA ILE A 411 0.00 35.49 -24.73
C ILE A 411 0.35 36.98 -24.87
N ILE A 412 1.54 37.27 -25.40
CA ILE A 412 2.06 38.63 -25.55
C ILE A 412 1.57 39.21 -26.88
N ASN A 413 1.93 38.57 -27.99
CA ASN A 413 1.68 39.03 -29.37
C ASN A 413 0.85 38.01 -30.16
N GLN A 414 0.43 38.38 -31.36
CA GLN A 414 0.00 37.43 -32.40
C GLN A 414 1.25 36.93 -33.13
N ILE A 415 1.18 35.76 -33.73
CA ILE A 415 2.30 35.16 -34.46
C ILE A 415 1.80 34.58 -35.78
N ASP A 416 2.69 34.58 -36.77
CA ASP A 416 2.47 33.86 -38.03
C ASP A 416 2.43 32.34 -37.76
N ILE A 417 1.57 31.63 -38.49
CA ILE A 417 1.33 30.19 -38.29
C ILE A 417 2.60 29.39 -38.64
N ASP A 418 3.32 29.77 -39.69
CA ASP A 418 4.56 29.10 -40.12
C ASP A 418 5.71 29.39 -39.15
N GLU A 419 5.82 30.64 -38.66
CA GLU A 419 6.81 31.00 -37.62
C GLU A 419 6.59 30.19 -36.33
N ALA A 420 5.34 29.98 -35.93
CA ALA A 420 5.03 29.14 -34.78
C ALA A 420 5.41 27.67 -35.00
N TYR A 421 5.19 27.15 -36.19
CA TYR A 421 5.59 25.79 -36.56
C TYR A 421 7.12 25.64 -36.55
N GLU A 422 7.87 26.60 -37.10
CA GLU A 422 9.34 26.63 -37.10
C GLU A 422 9.90 26.56 -35.66
N ILE A 423 9.34 27.34 -34.74
CA ILE A 423 9.70 27.29 -33.31
C ILE A 423 9.46 25.90 -32.71
N ILE A 424 8.37 25.24 -33.09
CA ILE A 424 8.03 23.91 -32.58
C ILE A 424 9.03 22.88 -33.09
N VAL A 425 9.26 22.79 -34.40
CA VAL A 425 10.13 21.76 -35.00
C VAL A 425 11.61 21.92 -34.64
N ASN A 426 12.04 23.13 -34.28
CA ASN A 426 13.39 23.36 -33.77
C ASN A 426 13.64 22.77 -32.36
N SER A 427 12.57 22.37 -31.66
CA SER A 427 12.68 21.56 -30.46
C SER A 427 12.93 20.10 -30.81
N TRP A 428 13.90 19.45 -30.16
CA TRP A 428 14.26 18.06 -30.42
C TRP A 428 13.06 17.11 -30.39
N SER A 429 12.13 17.26 -29.44
CA SER A 429 10.96 16.38 -29.33
C SER A 429 9.94 16.52 -30.48
N TYR A 430 10.04 17.55 -31.31
CA TYR A 430 9.12 17.83 -32.43
C TYR A 430 9.84 17.98 -33.77
N ARG A 431 11.12 17.60 -33.86
CA ARG A 431 11.92 17.66 -35.10
C ARG A 431 11.34 16.86 -36.29
N ASN A 432 10.47 15.88 -35.99
CA ASN A 432 9.73 15.09 -36.97
C ASN A 432 8.21 15.33 -36.82
N PHE A 433 7.79 16.51 -36.37
CA PHE A 433 6.38 16.84 -36.20
C PHE A 433 5.79 17.22 -37.55
N GLU A 434 4.71 16.56 -37.96
CA GLU A 434 4.07 16.81 -39.25
C GLU A 434 3.25 18.11 -39.22
N TYR A 435 3.26 18.85 -40.32
CA TYR A 435 2.52 20.11 -40.44
C TYR A 435 1.00 19.90 -40.29
N ASP A 436 0.46 18.81 -40.82
CA ASP A 436 -0.97 18.48 -40.70
C ASP A 436 -1.37 18.29 -39.23
N ASP A 437 -0.57 17.58 -38.43
CA ASP A 437 -0.82 17.41 -36.99
C ASP A 437 -0.79 18.76 -36.25
N PHE A 438 0.09 19.68 -36.65
CA PHE A 438 0.14 21.04 -36.10
C PHE A 438 -1.14 21.82 -36.39
N ILE A 439 -1.63 21.76 -37.64
CA ILE A 439 -2.88 22.41 -38.04
C ILE A 439 -4.08 21.82 -37.30
N GLU A 440 -4.16 20.48 -37.16
CA GLU A 440 -5.23 19.83 -36.39
C GLU A 440 -5.26 20.34 -34.93
N VAL A 441 -4.09 20.54 -34.30
CA VAL A 441 -4.01 21.08 -32.94
C VAL A 441 -4.49 22.54 -32.90
N LEU A 442 -4.15 23.34 -33.92
CA LEU A 442 -4.59 24.72 -34.04
C LEU A 442 -6.13 24.81 -34.15
N ASP A 443 -6.73 23.99 -35.02
CA ASP A 443 -8.17 23.87 -35.18
C ASP A 443 -8.86 23.49 -33.87
N MET A 444 -8.35 22.46 -33.18
CA MET A 444 -8.88 22.03 -31.89
C MET A 444 -8.86 23.16 -30.84
N LEU A 445 -7.79 23.96 -30.81
CA LEU A 445 -7.66 25.08 -29.89
C LEU A 445 -8.61 26.24 -30.24
N GLU A 446 -8.87 26.46 -31.53
CA GLU A 446 -9.85 27.45 -32.00
C GLU A 446 -11.29 27.03 -31.63
N ASP A 447 -11.65 25.76 -31.86
CA ASP A 447 -12.95 25.18 -31.52
C ASP A 447 -13.23 25.27 -30.02
N GLU A 448 -12.24 24.98 -29.19
CA GLU A 448 -12.29 25.12 -27.73
C GLU A 448 -12.13 26.58 -27.25
N ARG A 449 -12.10 27.54 -28.19
CA ARG A 449 -12.03 28.99 -27.98
C ARG A 449 -10.85 29.40 -27.10
N ARG A 450 -9.73 28.70 -27.22
CA ARG A 450 -8.47 29.02 -26.52
C ARG A 450 -7.67 30.04 -27.32
N ILE A 451 -7.73 29.94 -28.64
CA ILE A 451 -7.13 30.89 -29.59
C ILE A 451 -8.20 31.33 -30.62
N TRP A 452 -7.82 32.25 -31.48
CA TRP A 452 -8.52 32.53 -32.74
C TRP A 452 -7.48 32.45 -33.86
N VAL A 453 -7.93 32.04 -35.04
CA VAL A 453 -7.08 31.92 -36.23
C VAL A 453 -7.67 32.80 -37.33
N ASP A 454 -6.81 33.48 -38.08
CA ASP A 454 -7.15 34.11 -39.35
C ASP A 454 -6.32 33.44 -40.45
N TRP A 455 -7.00 32.54 -41.16
CA TRP A 455 -6.44 31.72 -42.22
C TRP A 455 -6.09 32.53 -43.48
N GLU A 456 -6.67 33.73 -43.67
CA GLU A 456 -6.35 34.58 -44.82
C GLU A 456 -5.04 35.32 -44.60
N GLU A 457 -4.82 35.82 -43.37
CA GLU A 457 -3.61 36.56 -42.99
C GLU A 457 -2.50 35.65 -42.41
N ASN A 458 -2.72 34.33 -42.34
CA ASN A 458 -1.79 33.33 -41.79
C ASN A 458 -1.34 33.62 -40.34
N ILE A 459 -2.22 34.17 -39.51
CA ILE A 459 -1.91 34.54 -38.14
C ILE A 459 -2.87 33.90 -37.14
N TYR A 460 -2.37 33.63 -35.93
CA TYR A 460 -3.24 33.27 -34.81
C TYR A 460 -2.89 34.05 -33.54
N GLY A 461 -3.88 34.14 -32.66
CA GLY A 461 -3.78 34.98 -31.47
C GLY A 461 -4.59 34.48 -30.29
N LYS A 462 -4.36 35.11 -29.12
CA LYS A 462 -5.12 34.78 -27.90
C LYS A 462 -6.61 35.13 -28.02
N ARG A 463 -7.47 34.28 -27.46
CA ARG A 463 -8.92 34.50 -27.36
C ARG A 463 -9.44 34.30 -25.94
N GLY A 464 -10.23 35.25 -25.44
CA GLY A 464 -10.89 35.11 -24.14
C GLY A 464 -9.91 34.99 -22.96
N TYR A 465 -9.99 33.88 -22.23
CA TYR A 465 -9.27 33.67 -20.96
C TYR A 465 -7.92 32.94 -21.09
N SER A 466 -7.36 32.75 -22.30
CA SER A 466 -6.16 31.91 -22.52
C SER A 466 -4.97 32.30 -21.65
N ARG A 467 -4.69 33.61 -21.49
CA ARG A 467 -3.60 34.10 -20.63
C ARG A 467 -3.77 33.66 -19.17
N MET A 468 -4.98 33.79 -18.64
CA MET A 468 -5.28 33.42 -17.26
C MET A 468 -5.17 31.91 -17.08
N ILE A 469 -5.77 31.14 -18.00
CA ILE A 469 -5.73 29.68 -17.99
C ILE A 469 -4.29 29.17 -18.05
N TYR A 470 -3.47 29.70 -18.97
CA TYR A 470 -2.08 29.30 -19.11
C TYR A 470 -1.29 29.57 -17.82
N TYR A 471 -1.35 30.78 -17.25
CA TYR A 471 -0.59 31.10 -16.05
C TYR A 471 -1.00 30.30 -14.80
N THR A 472 -2.24 29.83 -14.70
CA THR A 472 -2.71 29.07 -13.52
C THR A 472 -2.62 27.56 -13.69
N ASN A 473 -2.51 27.04 -14.91
CA ASN A 473 -2.58 25.62 -15.20
C ASN A 473 -1.32 25.03 -15.86
N ILE A 474 -0.35 25.88 -16.26
CA ILE A 474 0.83 25.42 -16.98
C ILE A 474 1.56 24.26 -16.29
N GLY A 475 1.93 23.27 -17.08
CA GLY A 475 2.77 22.16 -16.66
C GLY A 475 2.27 20.83 -17.18
N THR A 476 2.97 19.76 -16.83
CA THR A 476 2.70 18.41 -17.38
C THR A 476 2.38 17.37 -16.31
N ILE A 477 2.50 17.73 -15.03
CA ILE A 477 2.25 16.85 -13.89
C ILE A 477 0.74 16.77 -13.62
N ALA A 478 0.19 15.55 -13.68
CA ALA A 478 -1.17 15.26 -13.29
C ALA A 478 -1.27 15.02 -11.76
N PRO A 479 -2.30 15.55 -11.08
CA PRO A 479 -2.57 15.20 -9.69
C PRO A 479 -3.14 13.78 -9.61
N ASP A 480 -2.67 13.01 -8.63
CA ASP A 480 -3.21 11.69 -8.32
C ASP A 480 -4.44 11.84 -7.41
N ASN A 481 -5.58 11.33 -7.84
CA ASN A 481 -6.86 11.47 -7.12
C ASN A 481 -7.20 10.18 -6.38
N SER A 482 -7.76 10.30 -5.18
CA SER A 482 -8.38 9.18 -4.46
C SER A 482 -9.81 8.93 -4.94
N TYR A 483 -10.20 7.67 -5.02
CA TYR A 483 -11.55 7.20 -5.34
C TYR A 483 -12.22 6.69 -4.07
N LEU A 484 -13.50 7.03 -3.87
CA LEU A 484 -14.31 6.51 -2.76
C LEU A 484 -14.98 5.19 -3.17
N VAL A 485 -14.91 4.19 -2.31
CA VAL A 485 -15.52 2.87 -2.52
C VAL A 485 -16.89 2.82 -1.85
N PHE A 486 -17.92 2.38 -2.56
CA PHE A 486 -19.29 2.31 -2.09
C PHE A 486 -19.88 0.91 -2.21
N ASN A 487 -20.63 0.46 -1.21
CA ASN A 487 -21.42 -0.77 -1.31
C ASN A 487 -22.68 -0.58 -2.18
N ALA A 488 -23.39 -1.67 -2.48
CA ALA A 488 -24.64 -1.64 -3.25
C ALA A 488 -25.76 -0.79 -2.61
N GLU A 489 -25.71 -0.59 -1.29
CA GLU A 489 -26.67 0.22 -0.53
C GLU A 489 -26.28 1.72 -0.48
N GLY A 490 -25.12 2.09 -1.03
CA GLY A 490 -24.63 3.46 -1.11
C GLY A 490 -23.82 3.95 0.10
N SER A 491 -23.43 3.08 1.03
CA SER A 491 -22.52 3.40 2.13
C SER A 491 -21.05 3.38 1.71
N VAL A 492 -20.22 4.27 2.28
CA VAL A 492 -18.79 4.37 1.97
C VAL A 492 -18.02 3.31 2.75
N LEU A 493 -17.27 2.47 2.03
CA LEU A 493 -16.43 1.41 2.59
C LEU A 493 -14.97 1.85 2.79
N GLY A 494 -14.47 2.78 1.98
CA GLY A 494 -13.08 3.25 2.06
C GLY A 494 -12.64 4.07 0.86
N GLN A 495 -11.32 4.20 0.68
CA GLN A 495 -10.71 4.92 -0.45
C GLN A 495 -9.62 4.09 -1.14
N LEU A 496 -9.48 4.27 -2.45
CA LEU A 496 -8.44 3.67 -3.30
C LEU A 496 -7.66 4.78 -4.03
N SER A 497 -6.38 4.56 -4.31
CA SER A 497 -5.59 5.48 -5.14
C SER A 497 -5.99 5.38 -6.61
N GLY A 498 -5.85 6.47 -7.37
CA GLY A 498 -6.20 6.49 -8.79
C GLY A 498 -5.34 5.55 -9.64
N SER A 499 -4.09 5.32 -9.24
CA SER A 499 -3.18 4.33 -9.83
C SER A 499 -3.62 2.87 -9.61
N PHE A 500 -4.19 2.57 -8.45
CA PHE A 500 -4.80 1.26 -8.20
C PHE A 500 -6.07 1.08 -9.03
N VAL A 501 -6.95 2.09 -9.04
CA VAL A 501 -8.22 2.05 -9.80
C VAL A 501 -8.00 1.96 -11.31
N SER A 502 -6.93 2.56 -11.87
CA SER A 502 -6.64 2.45 -13.30
C SER A 502 -6.34 1.03 -13.78
N ASN A 503 -6.03 0.12 -12.87
CA ASN A 503 -5.81 -1.30 -13.19
C ASN A 503 -7.06 -2.16 -12.96
N LEU A 504 -8.15 -1.59 -12.43
CA LEU A 504 -9.40 -2.31 -12.15
C LEU A 504 -10.31 -2.41 -13.39
N ARG A 505 -11.10 -3.46 -13.46
CA ARG A 505 -12.14 -3.74 -14.44
C ARG A 505 -13.46 -4.02 -13.73
N SER A 506 -14.56 -3.86 -14.45
CA SER A 506 -15.85 -4.35 -13.98
C SER A 506 -15.80 -5.88 -13.85
N GLY A 507 -16.20 -6.40 -12.70
CA GLY A 507 -16.09 -7.81 -12.36
C GLY A 507 -14.86 -8.16 -11.53
N ASP A 508 -13.85 -7.29 -11.46
CA ASP A 508 -12.68 -7.51 -10.62
C ASP A 508 -13.05 -7.62 -9.15
N VAL A 509 -12.30 -8.43 -8.41
CA VAL A 509 -12.50 -8.60 -6.98
C VAL A 509 -11.34 -7.90 -6.28
N ILE A 510 -11.67 -6.96 -5.40
CA ILE A 510 -10.69 -6.21 -4.60
C ILE A 510 -10.81 -6.59 -3.13
N LEU A 511 -9.69 -6.47 -2.41
CA LEU A 511 -9.64 -6.61 -0.96
C LEU A 511 -9.72 -5.23 -0.30
N LEU A 512 -10.72 -5.01 0.55
CA LEU A 512 -10.86 -3.77 1.31
C LEU A 512 -11.26 -4.09 2.75
N GLY A 513 -10.48 -3.64 3.74
CA GLY A 513 -10.80 -3.85 5.15
C GLY A 513 -10.88 -5.34 5.56
N GLY A 514 -10.19 -6.24 4.85
CA GLY A 514 -10.18 -7.68 5.10
C GLY A 514 -11.37 -8.46 4.50
N SER A 515 -12.23 -7.80 3.74
CA SER A 515 -13.37 -8.39 3.03
C SER A 515 -13.21 -8.25 1.52
N THR A 516 -13.75 -9.20 0.75
CA THR A 516 -13.75 -9.13 -0.71
C THR A 516 -14.98 -8.47 -1.26
N TYR A 517 -14.73 -7.65 -2.27
CA TYR A 517 -15.77 -6.93 -2.96
C TYR A 517 -15.56 -7.05 -4.47
N ARG A 518 -16.61 -7.41 -5.20
CA ARG A 518 -16.62 -7.39 -6.65
C ARG A 518 -16.96 -5.99 -7.13
N VAL A 519 -16.09 -5.40 -7.93
CA VAL A 519 -16.31 -4.13 -8.61
C VAL A 519 -17.46 -4.30 -9.59
N THR A 520 -18.57 -3.59 -9.36
CA THR A 520 -19.72 -3.61 -10.28
C THR A 520 -19.56 -2.59 -11.38
N ASN A 521 -19.15 -1.37 -11.01
CA ASN A 521 -18.88 -0.28 -11.93
C ASN A 521 -18.01 0.79 -11.26
N ILE A 522 -17.20 1.48 -12.06
CA ILE A 522 -16.42 2.66 -11.68
C ILE A 522 -17.02 3.86 -12.40
N GLN A 523 -17.56 4.82 -11.65
CA GLN A 523 -18.18 6.04 -12.19
C GLN A 523 -17.58 7.28 -11.53
N GLY A 524 -16.90 8.12 -12.31
CA GLY A 524 -16.22 9.30 -11.78
C GLY A 524 -15.24 8.93 -10.66
N THR A 525 -15.36 9.53 -9.47
CA THR A 525 -14.53 9.22 -8.29
C THR A 525 -15.14 8.15 -7.37
N ARG A 526 -16.12 7.39 -7.86
CA ARG A 526 -16.88 6.40 -7.10
C ARG A 526 -16.68 4.99 -7.68
N VAL A 527 -16.16 4.08 -6.86
CA VAL A 527 -16.06 2.66 -7.16
C VAL A 527 -17.22 1.95 -6.47
N ASN A 528 -18.19 1.47 -7.23
CA ASN A 528 -19.30 0.68 -6.69
C ASN A 528 -18.89 -0.78 -6.61
N VAL A 529 -19.16 -1.39 -5.47
CA VAL A 529 -18.80 -2.77 -5.22
C VAL A 529 -19.91 -3.55 -4.52
N THR A 530 -19.97 -4.85 -4.76
CA THR A 530 -20.83 -5.80 -4.05
C THR A 530 -19.99 -6.73 -3.21
N ALA A 531 -20.40 -6.98 -1.97
CA ALA A 531 -19.72 -7.96 -1.13
C ALA A 531 -19.82 -9.34 -1.77
N VAL A 532 -18.69 -10.03 -1.89
CA VAL A 532 -18.62 -11.40 -2.41
C VAL A 532 -17.89 -12.25 -1.38
N THR A 533 -18.25 -13.53 -1.27
CA THR A 533 -17.63 -14.46 -0.31
C THR A 533 -17.09 -15.64 -1.09
N GLY A 534 -15.86 -16.06 -0.79
CA GLY A 534 -15.21 -17.18 -1.47
C GLY A 534 -14.68 -16.88 -2.88
N TYR A 535 -14.57 -15.60 -3.27
CA TYR A 535 -13.93 -15.21 -4.54
C TYR A 535 -12.51 -14.66 -4.30
N ARG A 536 -11.59 -15.02 -5.20
CA ARG A 536 -10.19 -14.57 -5.24
C ARG A 536 -10.09 -13.10 -5.65
N PRO A 537 -9.29 -12.25 -4.97
CA PRO A 537 -8.99 -10.91 -5.47
C PRO A 537 -8.25 -11.04 -6.78
N THR A 538 -8.69 -10.34 -7.82
CA THR A 538 -8.08 -10.39 -9.14
C THR A 538 -6.96 -9.36 -9.30
N VAL A 539 -6.86 -8.38 -8.39
CA VAL A 539 -5.84 -7.30 -8.44
C VAL A 539 -5.13 -7.17 -7.08
N PRO A 540 -3.80 -7.37 -7.03
CA PRO A 540 -3.04 -7.32 -5.77
C PRO A 540 -2.99 -5.93 -5.14
N SER A 541 -3.18 -5.85 -3.81
CA SER A 541 -3.30 -4.55 -3.10
C SER A 541 -2.01 -3.69 -3.00
N TRP A 542 -0.88 -4.16 -3.53
CA TRP A 542 0.45 -3.56 -3.37
C TRP A 542 1.11 -3.10 -4.68
N SER A 543 0.61 -3.53 -5.85
CA SER A 543 1.28 -3.35 -7.15
C SER A 543 0.94 -2.04 -7.88
N GLY A 544 -0.08 -1.31 -7.45
CA GLY A 544 -0.62 -0.18 -8.24
C GLY A 544 0.30 1.04 -8.41
N GLU A 545 1.34 1.21 -7.60
CA GLU A 545 2.16 2.45 -7.54
C GLU A 545 3.63 2.30 -7.97
N ALA A 546 4.16 1.08 -8.09
CA ALA A 546 5.56 0.85 -8.43
C ALA A 546 5.82 1.02 -9.94
N ARG A 547 7.00 1.55 -10.30
CA ARG A 547 7.47 1.55 -11.70
C ARG A 547 7.86 0.14 -12.12
N SER A 548 7.71 -0.15 -13.41
CA SER A 548 8.23 -1.38 -14.03
C SER A 548 9.75 -1.40 -13.98
N ARG A 549 10.31 -2.61 -13.95
CA ARG A 549 11.73 -2.86 -14.20
C ARG A 549 12.16 -2.34 -15.58
N SER A 550 13.37 -1.80 -15.70
CA SER A 550 13.97 -1.39 -16.97
C SER A 550 14.29 -2.58 -17.89
N SER A 551 14.43 -2.31 -19.19
CA SER A 551 14.78 -3.35 -20.19
C SER A 551 16.21 -3.86 -19.96
N GLU A 552 17.13 -2.97 -19.61
CA GLU A 552 18.52 -3.31 -19.33
C GLU A 552 18.66 -4.19 -18.09
N LEU A 553 17.97 -3.84 -16.99
CA LEU A 553 17.97 -4.68 -15.78
C LEU A 553 17.29 -6.02 -16.04
N SER A 554 16.23 -6.05 -16.84
CA SER A 554 15.61 -7.30 -17.30
C SER A 554 16.58 -8.17 -18.10
N GLY A 555 17.38 -7.57 -18.98
CA GLY A 555 18.45 -8.24 -19.72
C GLY A 555 19.49 -8.85 -18.79
N ALA A 556 19.99 -8.09 -17.81
CA ALA A 556 20.96 -8.56 -16.83
C ALA A 556 20.41 -9.74 -15.98
N LEU A 557 19.12 -9.69 -15.62
CA LEU A 557 18.45 -10.78 -14.89
C LEU A 557 18.32 -12.04 -15.75
N LEU A 558 17.92 -11.90 -17.02
CA LEU A 558 17.83 -13.02 -17.96
C LEU A 558 19.21 -13.66 -18.23
N GLU A 559 20.28 -12.86 -18.31
CA GLU A 559 21.66 -13.36 -18.40
C GLU A 559 22.05 -14.18 -17.15
N LEU A 560 21.77 -13.67 -15.95
CA LEU A 560 22.06 -14.36 -14.69
C LEU A 560 21.35 -15.70 -14.59
N ILE A 561 20.04 -15.73 -14.87
CA ILE A 561 19.26 -16.98 -14.93
C ILE A 561 19.87 -17.92 -15.99
N GLY A 562 20.18 -17.40 -17.17
CA GLY A 562 20.79 -18.17 -18.26
C GLY A 562 22.11 -18.82 -17.87
N HIS A 563 23.02 -18.06 -17.23
CA HIS A 563 24.32 -18.57 -16.77
C HIS A 563 24.18 -19.68 -15.72
N CYS A 564 23.29 -19.50 -14.74
CA CYS A 564 23.05 -20.52 -13.71
C CYS A 564 22.49 -21.80 -14.31
N ILE A 565 21.53 -21.69 -15.24
CA ILE A 565 20.90 -22.85 -15.87
C ILE A 565 21.86 -23.56 -16.82
N VAL A 566 22.74 -22.83 -17.50
CA VAL A 566 23.82 -23.44 -18.30
C VAL A 566 24.80 -24.21 -17.41
N ALA A 567 25.15 -23.69 -16.23
CA ALA A 567 25.98 -24.41 -15.27
C ALA A 567 25.31 -25.71 -14.81
N LEU A 568 24.05 -25.64 -14.38
CA LEU A 568 23.26 -26.81 -13.95
C LEU A 568 23.15 -27.87 -15.06
N ARG A 569 22.91 -27.46 -16.31
CA ARG A 569 22.85 -28.37 -17.48
C ARG A 569 24.18 -29.04 -17.80
N LYS A 570 25.31 -28.43 -17.40
CA LYS A 570 26.65 -28.99 -17.53
C LYS A 570 27.08 -29.78 -16.28
N GLU A 571 26.15 -30.05 -15.37
CA GLU A 571 26.42 -30.72 -14.09
C GLU A 571 27.49 -29.98 -13.25
N MET A 572 27.54 -28.66 -13.39
CA MET A 572 28.39 -27.76 -12.61
C MET A 572 27.58 -27.05 -11.53
N ASP A 573 28.23 -26.69 -10.43
CA ASP A 573 27.59 -25.95 -9.35
C ASP A 573 27.44 -24.45 -9.70
N PRO A 574 26.21 -23.92 -9.84
CA PRO A 574 25.99 -22.50 -10.14
C PRO A 574 26.48 -21.58 -9.01
N ARG A 575 26.70 -22.08 -7.79
CA ARG A 575 27.23 -21.28 -6.67
C ARG A 575 28.62 -20.73 -6.99
N MET A 576 29.43 -21.46 -7.76
CA MET A 576 30.77 -21.00 -8.15
C MET A 576 30.71 -19.75 -9.01
N ILE A 577 29.87 -19.74 -10.06
CA ILE A 577 29.77 -18.56 -10.93
C ILE A 577 29.14 -17.36 -10.18
N LEU A 578 28.17 -17.61 -9.30
CA LEU A 578 27.54 -16.58 -8.49
C LEU A 578 28.52 -15.93 -7.48
N CYS A 579 29.42 -16.71 -6.89
CA CYS A 579 30.45 -16.17 -6.00
C CYS A 579 31.60 -15.52 -6.78
N ASP A 580 32.18 -16.22 -7.75
CA ASP A 580 33.46 -15.84 -8.36
C ASP A 580 33.29 -14.76 -9.45
N ALA A 581 32.22 -14.82 -10.23
CA ALA A 581 31.99 -13.89 -11.34
C ALA A 581 31.03 -12.75 -10.97
N TYR A 582 29.98 -13.05 -10.20
CA TYR A 582 29.00 -12.04 -9.76
C TYR A 582 29.37 -11.39 -8.41
N GLY A 583 30.37 -11.91 -7.69
CA GLY A 583 30.83 -11.34 -6.43
C GLY A 583 29.79 -11.42 -5.30
N LEU A 584 28.90 -12.40 -5.34
CA LEU A 584 27.84 -12.56 -4.32
C LEU A 584 28.37 -13.32 -3.10
N SER A 585 27.80 -13.02 -1.93
CA SER A 585 28.08 -13.79 -0.73
C SER A 585 27.60 -15.24 -0.87
N THR A 586 28.22 -16.17 -0.15
CA THR A 586 27.86 -17.60 -0.21
C THR A 586 26.40 -17.85 0.15
N ILE A 587 25.83 -17.08 1.09
CA ILE A 587 24.43 -17.21 1.51
C ILE A 587 23.49 -16.79 0.38
N VAL A 588 23.79 -15.67 -0.28
CA VAL A 588 23.02 -15.19 -1.44
C VAL A 588 23.11 -16.16 -2.61
N ALA A 589 24.33 -16.59 -2.95
CA ALA A 589 24.57 -17.57 -4.02
C ALA A 589 23.81 -18.88 -3.77
N ASN A 590 23.81 -19.38 -2.53
CA ASN A 590 23.08 -20.58 -2.15
C ASN A 590 21.57 -20.45 -2.34
N CYS A 591 20.99 -19.31 -1.95
CA CYS A 591 19.55 -19.08 -2.07
C CYS A 591 19.12 -19.02 -3.55
N ILE A 592 19.87 -18.30 -4.39
CA ILE A 592 19.60 -18.20 -5.84
C ILE A 592 19.79 -19.56 -6.51
N ALA A 593 20.91 -20.24 -6.24
CA ALA A 593 21.21 -21.55 -6.79
C ALA A 593 20.11 -22.57 -6.46
N ARG A 594 19.71 -22.66 -5.20
CA ARG A 594 18.64 -23.56 -4.75
C ARG A 594 17.31 -23.26 -5.46
N HIS A 595 16.95 -22.00 -5.61
CA HIS A 595 15.71 -21.62 -6.30
C HIS A 595 15.71 -22.05 -7.78
N LEU A 596 16.85 -21.88 -8.48
CA LEU A 596 16.98 -22.29 -9.88
C LEU A 596 17.14 -23.81 -10.05
N GLU A 597 17.71 -24.50 -9.07
CA GLU A 597 17.71 -25.97 -8.98
C GLU A 597 16.28 -26.50 -8.85
N GLU A 598 15.49 -25.95 -7.92
CA GLU A 598 14.06 -26.27 -7.75
C GLU A 598 13.27 -26.00 -9.03
N HIS A 599 13.52 -24.85 -9.70
CA HIS A 599 12.93 -24.57 -11.01
C HIS A 599 13.29 -25.64 -12.04
N SER A 600 14.56 -26.04 -12.12
CA SER A 600 15.02 -27.02 -13.11
C SER A 600 14.44 -28.42 -12.89
N LEU A 601 13.97 -28.74 -11.67
CA LEU A 601 13.24 -29.97 -11.36
C LEU A 601 11.78 -29.90 -11.85
N ASP A 602 11.14 -28.74 -11.71
CA ASP A 602 9.76 -28.51 -12.18
C ASP A 602 9.71 -28.37 -13.72
N SER A 603 10.64 -27.62 -14.32
CA SER A 603 10.71 -27.36 -15.76
C SER A 603 12.15 -27.23 -16.27
N PHE A 604 12.48 -27.98 -17.32
CA PHE A 604 13.77 -27.86 -18.02
C PHE A 604 13.91 -26.54 -18.82
N GLN A 605 12.81 -25.82 -19.00
CA GLN A 605 12.75 -24.58 -19.77
C GLN A 605 12.80 -23.38 -18.81
N VAL A 606 13.59 -22.39 -19.19
CA VAL A 606 13.70 -21.12 -18.47
C VAL A 606 13.47 -19.96 -19.42
N PRO A 607 12.95 -18.82 -18.94
CA PRO A 607 13.00 -17.58 -19.70
C PRO A 607 14.47 -17.24 -20.01
N ASP A 608 14.72 -16.82 -21.24
CA ASP A 608 16.01 -16.31 -21.71
C ASP A 608 15.74 -15.13 -22.67
N PRO A 609 16.72 -14.32 -23.10
CA PRO A 609 16.48 -13.17 -23.98
C PRO A 609 15.71 -13.49 -25.27
N ASN A 610 15.77 -14.75 -25.72
CA ASN A 610 15.13 -15.26 -26.93
C ASN A 610 14.00 -16.27 -26.63
N ARG A 611 13.56 -16.37 -25.37
CA ARG A 611 12.52 -17.34 -24.96
C ARG A 611 11.54 -16.77 -23.96
N ILE A 612 10.27 -17.07 -24.19
CA ILE A 612 9.18 -16.91 -23.21
C ILE A 612 8.62 -18.29 -22.88
N LEU A 613 8.35 -18.52 -21.60
CA LEU A 613 7.74 -19.75 -21.10
C LEU A 613 6.23 -19.52 -20.89
N VAL A 614 5.39 -20.35 -21.49
CA VAL A 614 3.93 -20.36 -21.31
C VAL A 614 3.53 -21.68 -20.68
N GLU A 615 3.05 -21.63 -19.45
CA GLU A 615 2.61 -22.79 -18.69
C GLU A 615 1.08 -22.80 -18.60
N GLN A 616 0.43 -23.72 -19.31
CA GLN A 616 -1.02 -23.91 -19.21
C GLN A 616 -1.34 -24.84 -18.04
N ILE A 617 -2.08 -24.33 -17.07
CA ILE A 617 -2.44 -25.03 -15.84
C ILE A 617 -3.71 -25.86 -16.08
N ILE A 618 -3.61 -27.18 -15.94
CA ILE A 618 -4.69 -28.12 -16.27
C ILE A 618 -5.71 -28.27 -15.11
N SER A 619 -5.34 -27.90 -13.89
CA SER A 619 -6.14 -28.11 -12.67
C SER A 619 -7.28 -27.09 -12.46
N SER A 620 -7.39 -26.04 -13.28
CA SER A 620 -8.39 -24.99 -13.15
C SER A 620 -9.61 -25.22 -14.05
N GLY A 621 -10.83 -25.01 -13.54
CA GLY A 621 -12.08 -25.15 -14.32
C GLY A 621 -12.25 -24.19 -15.52
N HIS A 622 -11.30 -23.28 -15.72
CA HIS A 622 -11.14 -22.47 -16.93
C HIS A 622 -9.67 -22.53 -17.37
N PRO A 623 -9.37 -22.43 -18.67
CA PRO A 623 -8.00 -22.31 -19.17
C PRO A 623 -7.24 -21.17 -18.47
N THR A 624 -6.14 -21.53 -17.83
CA THR A 624 -5.26 -20.60 -17.10
C THR A 624 -3.84 -20.74 -17.63
N TYR A 625 -3.24 -19.63 -18.01
CA TYR A 625 -1.89 -19.55 -18.56
C TYR A 625 -1.02 -18.71 -17.64
N MET A 626 0.06 -19.31 -17.12
CA MET A 626 1.13 -18.58 -16.44
C MET A 626 2.26 -18.35 -17.45
N ILE A 627 2.48 -17.09 -17.81
CA ILE A 627 3.44 -16.67 -18.83
C ILE A 627 4.62 -16.01 -18.14
N THR A 628 5.75 -16.70 -18.08
CA THR A 628 6.97 -16.22 -17.42
C THR A 628 7.92 -15.64 -18.47
N THR A 629 8.19 -14.34 -18.37
CA THR A 629 9.00 -13.59 -19.34
C THR A 629 10.28 -13.01 -18.72
N CYS A 630 10.24 -12.62 -17.44
CA CYS A 630 11.30 -11.89 -16.74
C CYS A 630 11.72 -10.56 -17.39
N ARG A 631 10.83 -9.95 -18.19
CA ARG A 631 11.09 -8.72 -18.99
C ARG A 631 10.50 -7.44 -18.41
N GLY A 632 10.12 -7.45 -17.13
CA GLY A 632 9.48 -6.32 -16.47
C GLY A 632 7.99 -6.22 -16.78
N ARG A 633 7.29 -5.52 -15.89
CA ARG A 633 5.84 -5.37 -15.94
C ARG A 633 5.34 -4.66 -17.20
N GLY A 634 6.07 -3.68 -17.72
CA GLY A 634 5.71 -2.94 -18.94
C GLY A 634 5.60 -3.87 -20.15
N PHE A 635 6.56 -4.77 -20.33
CA PHE A 635 6.53 -5.81 -21.36
C PHE A 635 5.38 -6.80 -21.14
N ASN A 636 5.20 -7.27 -19.89
CA ASN A 636 4.13 -8.21 -19.55
C ASN A 636 2.75 -7.62 -19.82
N THR A 637 2.56 -6.33 -19.52
CA THR A 637 1.30 -5.61 -19.78
C THR A 637 1.04 -5.49 -21.28
N ALA A 638 2.05 -5.13 -22.07
CA ALA A 638 1.94 -5.08 -23.54
C ALA A 638 1.52 -6.45 -24.11
N LEU A 639 2.21 -7.52 -23.70
CA LEU A 639 1.91 -8.88 -24.13
C LEU A 639 0.51 -9.32 -23.69
N GLY A 640 0.09 -9.01 -22.46
CA GLY A 640 -1.24 -9.35 -21.96
C GLY A 640 -2.37 -8.64 -22.69
N TYR A 641 -2.20 -7.34 -22.99
CA TYR A 641 -3.18 -6.59 -23.78
C TYR A 641 -3.29 -7.12 -25.20
N PHE A 642 -2.17 -7.50 -25.80
CA PHE A 642 -2.17 -8.16 -27.10
C PHE A 642 -2.93 -9.49 -27.08
N LEU A 643 -2.63 -10.36 -26.10
CA LEU A 643 -3.30 -11.66 -25.97
C LEU A 643 -4.79 -11.52 -25.65
N ALA A 644 -5.18 -10.52 -24.85
CA ALA A 644 -6.59 -10.26 -24.58
C ALA A 644 -7.34 -9.69 -25.78
N GLY A 645 -6.75 -8.77 -26.53
CA GLY A 645 -7.35 -8.26 -27.77
C GLY A 645 -7.53 -9.37 -28.80
N LEU A 646 -6.60 -10.33 -28.89
CA LEU A 646 -6.75 -11.53 -29.69
C LEU A 646 -7.89 -12.44 -29.19
N ALA A 647 -7.94 -12.69 -27.89
CA ALA A 647 -8.99 -13.51 -27.28
C ALA A 647 -10.38 -12.92 -27.56
N GLU A 648 -10.57 -11.62 -27.34
CA GLU A 648 -11.85 -10.93 -27.56
C GLU A 648 -12.25 -10.94 -29.04
N SER A 649 -11.28 -10.76 -29.94
CA SER A 649 -11.50 -10.81 -31.40
C SER A 649 -11.93 -12.21 -31.86
N ASN A 650 -11.52 -13.26 -31.15
CA ASN A 650 -11.93 -14.66 -31.35
C ASN A 650 -13.17 -15.07 -30.53
N GLY A 651 -13.88 -14.13 -29.90
CA GLY A 651 -15.07 -14.40 -29.09
C GLY A 651 -14.78 -15.09 -27.75
N THR A 652 -13.52 -15.11 -27.31
CA THR A 652 -13.10 -15.65 -26.01
C THR A 652 -13.02 -14.53 -24.97
N SER A 653 -13.76 -14.66 -23.87
CA SER A 653 -13.74 -13.67 -22.79
C SER A 653 -12.53 -13.86 -21.90
N VAL A 654 -11.86 -12.75 -21.56
CA VAL A 654 -10.80 -12.73 -20.53
C VAL A 654 -11.45 -12.61 -19.16
N ILE A 655 -11.31 -13.66 -18.36
CA ILE A 655 -11.90 -13.76 -17.01
C ILE A 655 -11.01 -13.03 -16.01
N GLU A 656 -9.70 -13.23 -16.10
CA GLU A 656 -8.73 -12.70 -15.15
C GLU A 656 -7.41 -12.40 -15.86
N MET A 657 -6.77 -11.32 -15.44
CA MET A 657 -5.48 -10.91 -15.96
C MET A 657 -4.69 -10.23 -14.84
N SER A 658 -3.52 -10.76 -14.53
CA SER A 658 -2.62 -10.24 -13.49
C SER A 658 -1.19 -10.16 -14.01
N PHE A 659 -0.42 -9.19 -13.50
CA PHE A 659 0.95 -8.91 -13.95
C PHE A 659 1.85 -8.62 -12.76
N ASP A 660 3.09 -9.09 -12.84
CA ASP A 660 4.21 -8.59 -12.06
C ASP A 660 5.44 -8.35 -12.95
N GLU A 661 6.61 -8.18 -12.35
CA GLU A 661 7.87 -7.95 -13.08
C GLU A 661 8.36 -9.19 -13.84
N ASN A 662 7.92 -10.40 -13.47
CA ASN A 662 8.44 -11.64 -14.00
C ASN A 662 7.48 -12.36 -14.94
N GLY A 663 6.17 -12.10 -14.86
CA GLY A 663 5.20 -12.74 -15.71
C GLY A 663 3.82 -12.10 -15.74
N LEU A 664 2.94 -12.84 -16.43
CA LEU A 664 1.54 -12.55 -16.69
C LEU A 664 0.73 -13.82 -16.40
N LEU A 665 -0.33 -13.67 -15.61
CA LEU A 665 -1.35 -14.68 -15.44
C LEU A 665 -2.55 -14.29 -16.30
N LEU A 666 -2.94 -15.16 -17.25
CA LEU A 666 -4.10 -14.97 -18.11
C LEU A 666 -5.09 -16.12 -17.93
N ARG A 667 -6.34 -15.80 -17.60
CA ARG A 667 -7.42 -16.78 -17.50
C ARG A 667 -8.53 -16.44 -18.47
N THR A 668 -8.97 -17.42 -19.25
CA THR A 668 -9.95 -17.21 -20.33
C THR A 668 -11.12 -18.17 -20.25
N SER A 669 -12.23 -17.83 -20.91
CA SER A 669 -13.41 -18.70 -20.96
C SER A 669 -13.18 -19.97 -21.77
N GLN A 670 -12.29 -19.92 -22.78
CA GLN A 670 -11.94 -21.00 -23.70
C GLN A 670 -10.43 -21.01 -23.94
N GLU A 671 -9.90 -22.12 -24.43
CA GLU A 671 -8.47 -22.21 -24.76
C GLU A 671 -8.16 -21.26 -25.92
N ILE A 672 -7.05 -20.52 -25.82
CA ILE A 672 -6.54 -19.68 -26.90
C ILE A 672 -5.52 -20.50 -27.70
N ASP A 673 -5.55 -20.42 -29.02
CA ASP A 673 -4.51 -20.98 -29.88
C ASP A 673 -3.30 -20.00 -29.94
N PRO A 674 -2.11 -20.38 -29.42
CA PRO A 674 -0.94 -19.51 -29.48
C PRO A 674 -0.51 -19.15 -30.91
N ARG A 675 -0.93 -19.90 -31.94
CA ARG A 675 -0.63 -19.61 -33.35
C ARG A 675 -1.26 -18.31 -33.84
N ASP A 676 -2.38 -17.90 -33.27
CA ASP A 676 -3.08 -16.67 -33.67
C ASP A 676 -2.23 -15.42 -33.40
N MET A 677 -1.44 -15.47 -32.33
CA MET A 677 -0.50 -14.42 -31.98
C MET A 677 0.57 -14.23 -33.07
N TYR A 678 1.13 -15.33 -33.59
CA TYR A 678 2.11 -15.30 -34.69
C TYR A 678 1.50 -14.80 -35.99
N ASN A 679 0.27 -15.23 -36.31
CA ASN A 679 -0.43 -14.81 -37.52
C ASN A 679 -0.75 -13.31 -37.50
N SER A 680 -1.24 -12.81 -36.37
CA SER A 680 -1.55 -11.38 -36.20
C SER A 680 -0.31 -10.50 -36.34
N PHE A 681 0.82 -10.91 -35.74
CA PHE A 681 2.07 -10.16 -35.86
C PHE A 681 2.62 -10.18 -37.30
N ARG A 682 2.58 -11.33 -37.98
CA ARG A 682 3.00 -11.46 -39.39
C ARG A 682 2.20 -10.57 -40.33
N ASN A 683 0.91 -10.39 -40.04
CA ASN A 683 0.02 -9.51 -40.80
C ASN A 683 0.14 -8.04 -40.38
N GLN A 684 1.03 -7.70 -39.43
CA GLN A 684 1.24 -6.36 -38.89
C GLN A 684 0.01 -5.74 -38.18
N ASN A 685 -0.95 -6.57 -37.76
CA ASN A 685 -2.20 -6.10 -37.13
C ASN A 685 -2.12 -6.00 -35.59
N HIS A 686 -0.99 -6.37 -34.99
CA HIS A 686 -0.82 -6.43 -33.53
C HIS A 686 -0.99 -5.08 -32.83
N ILE A 687 -0.47 -3.98 -33.41
CA ILE A 687 -0.62 -2.62 -32.85
C ILE A 687 -2.10 -2.25 -32.79
N GLU A 688 -2.82 -2.46 -33.90
CA GLU A 688 -4.26 -2.15 -33.98
C GLU A 688 -5.09 -2.95 -32.96
N ILE A 689 -4.75 -4.22 -32.74
CA ILE A 689 -5.41 -5.06 -31.72
C ILE A 689 -5.20 -4.48 -30.32
N ILE A 690 -3.96 -4.10 -29.99
CA ILE A 690 -3.63 -3.50 -28.69
C ILE A 690 -4.37 -2.16 -28.54
N GLU A 691 -4.38 -1.31 -29.57
CA GLU A 691 -5.07 -0.03 -29.52
C GLU A 691 -6.58 -0.17 -29.29
N ARG A 692 -7.24 -1.07 -30.02
CA ARG A 692 -8.68 -1.34 -29.86
C ARG A 692 -8.99 -1.82 -28.44
N TYR A 693 -8.13 -2.64 -27.87
CA TYR A 693 -8.27 -3.14 -26.51
C TYR A 693 -8.10 -2.01 -25.47
N ILE A 694 -7.05 -1.20 -25.61
CA ILE A 694 -6.71 -0.13 -24.65
C ILE A 694 -7.85 0.88 -24.48
N ILE A 695 -8.57 1.26 -25.53
CA ILE A 695 -9.65 2.29 -25.47
C ILE A 695 -10.72 1.96 -24.41
N ASN A 696 -10.94 0.68 -24.11
CA ASN A 696 -11.94 0.21 -23.16
C ASN A 696 -11.40 0.03 -21.72
N THR A 697 -10.11 0.28 -21.51
CA THR A 697 -9.45 0.11 -20.21
C THR A 697 -9.58 1.35 -19.31
N GLN A 698 -9.47 1.17 -17.99
CA GLN A 698 -9.45 2.29 -17.04
C GLN A 698 -8.17 3.13 -17.13
N ILE A 699 -7.05 2.53 -17.56
CA ILE A 699 -5.81 3.28 -17.81
C ILE A 699 -6.00 4.31 -18.93
N PHE A 700 -6.74 3.96 -19.99
CA PHE A 700 -7.08 4.92 -21.05
C PHE A 700 -7.95 6.07 -20.56
N ALA A 701 -9.01 5.80 -19.80
CA ALA A 701 -9.85 6.86 -19.25
C ALA A 701 -9.07 7.81 -18.33
N LYS A 702 -8.14 7.27 -17.53
CA LYS A 702 -7.22 8.06 -16.70
C LYS A 702 -6.30 8.92 -17.56
N ARG A 703 -5.61 8.34 -18.55
CA ARG A 703 -4.66 9.08 -19.42
C ARG A 703 -5.35 10.14 -20.25
N PHE A 704 -6.51 9.84 -20.82
CA PHE A 704 -7.31 10.83 -21.54
C PHE A 704 -7.64 12.06 -20.68
N LYS A 705 -8.00 11.86 -19.42
CA LYS A 705 -8.24 12.95 -18.47
C LYS A 705 -6.98 13.78 -18.19
N GLU A 706 -5.82 13.14 -18.08
CA GLU A 706 -4.53 13.83 -17.90
C GLU A 706 -4.18 14.67 -19.13
N VAL A 707 -4.33 14.09 -20.33
CA VAL A 707 -4.16 14.73 -21.64
C VAL A 707 -5.08 15.94 -21.79
N ALA A 708 -6.39 15.80 -21.53
CA ALA A 708 -7.36 16.89 -21.62
C ALA A 708 -7.08 18.05 -20.64
N GLY A 709 -6.49 17.73 -19.48
CA GLY A 709 -6.02 18.74 -18.53
C GLY A 709 -4.73 19.43 -18.99
N ARG A 710 -3.78 18.66 -19.54
CA ARG A 710 -2.47 19.13 -19.99
C ARG A 710 -2.58 20.00 -21.25
N SER A 711 -3.52 19.71 -22.14
CA SER A 711 -3.85 20.52 -23.33
C SER A 711 -4.59 21.82 -23.01
N LEU A 712 -4.90 22.09 -21.74
CA LEU A 712 -5.67 23.26 -21.28
C LEU A 712 -7.11 23.35 -21.81
N ILE A 713 -7.62 22.29 -22.43
CA ILE A 713 -9.03 22.20 -22.85
C ILE A 713 -9.92 22.16 -21.61
N ILE A 714 -9.57 21.32 -20.62
CA ILE A 714 -10.22 21.31 -19.32
C ILE A 714 -9.27 21.96 -18.30
N PRO A 715 -9.38 23.27 -18.02
CA PRO A 715 -8.53 23.91 -17.02
C PRO A 715 -8.85 23.39 -15.62
N LYS A 716 -7.84 23.22 -14.77
CA LYS A 716 -7.99 22.90 -13.34
C LYS A 716 -8.38 24.13 -12.52
N ARG A 717 -7.94 25.31 -12.95
CA ARG A 717 -8.19 26.60 -12.28
C ARG A 717 -8.65 27.65 -13.27
N ILE A 718 -9.66 28.41 -12.89
CA ILE A 718 -10.13 29.58 -13.64
C ILE A 718 -10.02 30.78 -12.69
N GLY A 719 -8.95 31.56 -12.84
CA GLY A 719 -8.65 32.67 -11.94
C GLY A 719 -8.20 32.17 -10.56
N ALA A 720 -8.89 32.61 -9.51
CA ALA A 720 -8.64 32.18 -8.13
C ALA A 720 -9.36 30.86 -7.78
N ASP A 721 -10.38 30.49 -8.54
CA ASP A 721 -11.23 29.35 -8.24
C ASP A 721 -10.64 28.05 -8.80
N GLU A 722 -10.53 27.05 -7.93
CA GLU A 722 -10.09 25.71 -8.27
C GLU A 722 -11.30 24.82 -8.55
N ILE A 723 -11.30 24.16 -9.71
CA ILE A 723 -12.34 23.20 -10.05
C ILE A 723 -12.17 21.99 -9.15
N SER A 724 -13.26 21.57 -8.50
CA SER A 724 -13.20 20.37 -7.64
C SER A 724 -12.83 19.13 -8.48
N PRO A 725 -12.11 18.15 -7.91
CA PRO A 725 -11.73 16.93 -8.61
C PRO A 725 -12.92 16.19 -9.26
N GLN A 726 -14.10 16.25 -8.62
CA GLN A 726 -15.33 15.65 -9.12
C GLN A 726 -15.87 16.36 -10.37
N VAL A 727 -15.90 17.70 -10.38
CA VAL A 727 -16.35 18.48 -11.53
C VAL A 727 -15.38 18.33 -12.70
N PHE A 728 -14.07 18.33 -12.41
CA PHE A 728 -13.05 18.08 -13.43
C PHE A 728 -13.24 16.70 -14.08
N GLN A 729 -13.48 15.67 -13.27
CA GLN A 729 -13.77 14.32 -13.75
C GLN A 729 -15.02 14.27 -14.64
N GLN A 730 -16.13 14.87 -14.21
CA GLN A 730 -17.37 14.90 -15.00
C GLN A 730 -17.18 15.55 -16.38
N LYS A 731 -16.42 16.66 -16.43
CA LYS A 731 -16.07 17.31 -17.70
C LYS A 731 -15.20 16.41 -18.58
N ALA A 732 -14.20 15.75 -17.99
CA ALA A 732 -13.31 14.84 -18.72
C ALA A 732 -14.07 13.62 -19.27
N ASP A 733 -14.97 13.03 -18.47
CA ASP A 733 -15.80 11.90 -18.90
C ASP A 733 -16.76 12.30 -20.03
N SER A 734 -17.37 13.49 -19.92
CA SER A 734 -18.21 14.05 -20.99
C SER A 734 -17.41 14.30 -22.27
N LEU A 735 -16.19 14.82 -22.15
CA LEU A 735 -15.30 15.06 -23.28
C LEU A 735 -14.87 13.72 -23.91
N LEU A 736 -14.50 12.73 -23.11
CA LEU A 736 -14.14 11.39 -23.59
C LEU A 736 -15.29 10.75 -24.39
N ASN A 737 -16.51 10.83 -23.88
CA ASN A 737 -17.69 10.29 -24.59
C ASN A 737 -17.95 11.01 -25.92
N LYS A 738 -17.72 12.32 -25.99
CA LYS A 738 -17.78 13.09 -27.25
C LYS A 738 -16.68 12.66 -28.22
N HIS A 739 -15.44 12.53 -27.74
CA HIS A 739 -14.30 12.19 -28.60
C HIS A 739 -14.33 10.74 -29.10
N ARG A 740 -14.98 9.82 -28.39
CA ARG A 740 -15.20 8.44 -28.84
C ARG A 740 -16.03 8.34 -30.14
N THR A 741 -16.80 9.37 -30.48
CA THR A 741 -17.60 9.40 -31.72
C THR A 741 -16.92 10.18 -32.86
N ILE A 742 -15.76 10.78 -32.60
CA ILE A 742 -15.01 11.56 -33.58
C ILE A 742 -13.94 10.63 -34.19
N GLU A 743 -13.97 10.44 -35.50
CA GLU A 743 -12.90 9.76 -36.23
C GLU A 743 -11.59 10.57 -36.08
N ASP A 744 -10.48 9.88 -35.84
CA ASP A 744 -9.14 10.48 -35.70
C ASP A 744 -9.00 11.60 -34.65
N SER A 745 -9.75 11.51 -33.55
CA SER A 745 -9.64 12.47 -32.44
C SER A 745 -8.20 12.58 -31.87
N LEU A 746 -7.60 13.78 -31.98
CA LEU A 746 -6.28 14.14 -31.40
C LEU A 746 -6.07 13.70 -29.95
N LEU A 747 -7.02 14.01 -29.06
CA LEU A 747 -6.89 13.70 -27.64
C LEU A 747 -6.89 12.19 -27.37
N MET A 748 -7.56 11.41 -28.23
CA MET A 748 -7.55 9.96 -28.14
C MET A 748 -6.23 9.39 -28.67
N ARG A 749 -5.72 9.93 -29.79
CA ARG A 749 -4.41 9.60 -30.34
C ARG A 749 -3.31 9.87 -29.32
N GLU A 750 -3.32 11.04 -28.68
CA GLU A 750 -2.35 11.39 -27.65
C GLU A 750 -2.46 10.50 -26.40
N ALA A 751 -3.67 10.19 -25.95
CA ALA A 751 -3.88 9.28 -24.82
C ALA A 751 -3.36 7.86 -25.13
N LYS A 752 -3.53 7.37 -26.37
CA LYS A 752 -2.93 6.10 -26.82
C LYS A 752 -1.40 6.21 -26.82
N ASN A 753 -0.85 7.25 -27.44
CA ASN A 753 0.60 7.46 -27.55
C ASN A 753 1.27 7.49 -26.17
N GLU A 754 0.69 8.18 -25.19
CA GLU A 754 1.23 8.23 -23.83
C GLU A 754 1.22 6.85 -23.14
N ILE A 755 0.18 6.03 -23.35
CA ILE A 755 0.13 4.65 -22.80
C ILE A 755 1.17 3.76 -23.46
N MET A 756 1.24 3.80 -24.80
CA MET A 756 2.18 3.00 -25.59
C MET A 756 3.64 3.32 -25.29
N PHE A 757 3.92 4.56 -24.87
CA PHE A 757 5.26 5.00 -24.52
C PHE A 757 5.61 4.79 -23.03
N ALA A 758 4.69 5.10 -22.10
CA ALA A 758 5.02 5.21 -20.67
C ALA A 758 4.52 4.05 -19.81
N ASP A 759 3.40 3.41 -20.17
CA ASP A 759 2.74 2.40 -19.35
C ASP A 759 3.03 0.96 -19.80
N ILE A 760 3.27 0.77 -21.10
CA ILE A 760 3.58 -0.53 -21.69
C ILE A 760 4.85 -0.46 -22.54
N ASP A 761 5.61 -1.55 -22.61
CA ASP A 761 6.83 -1.62 -23.42
C ASP A 761 6.53 -2.25 -24.79
N LEU A 762 5.99 -1.44 -25.69
CA LEU A 762 5.65 -1.88 -27.05
C LEU A 762 6.90 -2.15 -27.90
N ASN A 763 7.98 -1.41 -27.68
CA ASN A 763 9.22 -1.54 -28.45
C ASN A 763 9.87 -2.91 -28.22
N SER A 764 10.05 -3.30 -26.97
CA SER A 764 10.61 -4.61 -26.63
C SER A 764 9.70 -5.75 -27.09
N LEU A 765 8.37 -5.58 -27.01
CA LEU A 765 7.42 -6.56 -27.55
C LEU A 765 7.59 -6.72 -29.07
N ASN A 766 7.67 -5.62 -29.80
CA ASN A 766 7.87 -5.63 -31.25
C ASN A 766 9.20 -6.31 -31.63
N ASP A 767 10.28 -6.03 -30.91
CA ASP A 767 11.59 -6.62 -31.18
C ASP A 767 11.61 -8.13 -30.88
N PHE A 768 10.95 -8.56 -29.80
CA PHE A 768 10.77 -9.98 -29.51
C PHE A 768 9.94 -10.70 -30.58
N LEU A 769 8.83 -10.11 -31.02
CA LEU A 769 7.97 -10.68 -32.05
C LEU A 769 8.65 -10.72 -33.43
N LYS A 770 9.42 -9.68 -33.80
CA LYS A 770 10.30 -9.69 -34.99
C LYS A 770 11.31 -10.84 -34.91
N SER A 771 11.97 -11.00 -33.77
CA SER A 771 12.94 -12.07 -33.54
C SER A 771 12.29 -13.45 -33.64
N CYS A 772 11.02 -13.58 -33.22
CA CYS A 772 10.26 -14.81 -33.38
C CYS A 772 9.98 -15.16 -34.85
N ILE A 773 9.62 -14.18 -35.69
CA ILE A 773 9.44 -14.40 -37.14
C ILE A 773 10.74 -14.81 -37.81
N GLN A 774 11.86 -14.21 -37.41
CA GLN A 774 13.18 -14.55 -37.93
C GLN A 774 13.69 -15.93 -37.47
N GLY A 775 13.00 -16.58 -36.52
CA GLY A 775 13.42 -17.86 -35.93
C GLY A 775 14.50 -17.73 -34.85
N ASN A 776 14.85 -16.50 -34.44
CA ASN A 776 15.85 -16.21 -33.42
C ASN A 776 15.28 -16.33 -32.00
N ALA A 777 13.97 -16.07 -31.84
CA ALA A 777 13.26 -16.21 -30.58
C ALA A 777 12.09 -17.20 -30.67
N ARG A 778 11.64 -17.74 -29.53
CA ARG A 778 10.54 -18.72 -29.47
C ARG A 778 9.70 -18.61 -28.21
N ILE A 779 8.44 -19.00 -28.31
CA ILE A 779 7.55 -19.18 -27.18
C ILE A 779 7.40 -20.68 -26.94
N VAL A 780 7.68 -21.12 -25.73
CA VAL A 780 7.60 -22.53 -25.35
C VAL A 780 6.35 -22.74 -24.52
N HIS A 781 5.38 -23.44 -25.10
CA HIS A 781 4.13 -23.79 -24.44
C HIS A 781 4.22 -25.19 -23.84
N GLN A 782 3.94 -25.30 -22.53
CA GLN A 782 3.91 -26.55 -21.80
C GLN A 782 2.63 -26.65 -20.96
N LYS A 783 2.03 -27.84 -20.90
CA LYS A 783 0.90 -28.11 -20.01
C LYS A 783 1.41 -28.67 -18.68
N MET A 784 0.96 -28.10 -17.57
CA MET A 784 1.44 -28.40 -16.22
C MET A 784 0.26 -28.50 -15.26
N THR A 785 0.41 -29.21 -14.14
CA THR A 785 -0.58 -29.23 -13.06
C THR A 785 -0.42 -28.04 -12.11
N ILE A 786 0.82 -27.59 -11.94
CA ILE A 786 1.24 -26.48 -11.07
C ILE A 786 2.29 -25.66 -11.85
N PRO A 787 2.32 -24.32 -11.72
CA PRO A 787 3.39 -23.51 -12.30
C PRO A 787 4.78 -23.92 -11.82
N SER A 788 5.77 -23.69 -12.68
CA SER A 788 7.19 -23.80 -12.31
C SER A 788 7.56 -22.82 -11.20
N ARG A 789 8.71 -23.05 -10.56
CA ARG A 789 9.17 -22.23 -9.43
C ARG A 789 9.23 -20.72 -9.74
N LEU A 790 9.69 -20.33 -10.93
CA LEU A 790 9.70 -18.93 -11.38
C LEU A 790 8.29 -18.36 -11.64
N GLY A 791 7.37 -19.18 -12.18
CA GLY A 791 5.98 -18.78 -12.42
C GLY A 791 5.12 -18.79 -11.16
N MET A 792 5.58 -19.44 -10.10
CA MET A 792 4.79 -19.70 -8.90
C MET A 792 4.54 -18.42 -8.09
N SER A 793 5.44 -17.43 -8.13
CA SER A 793 5.33 -16.21 -7.32
C SER A 793 4.11 -15.37 -7.68
N LEU A 794 3.94 -15.02 -8.96
CA LEU A 794 2.73 -14.31 -9.43
C LEU A 794 1.47 -15.13 -9.19
N PHE A 795 1.55 -16.43 -9.46
CA PHE A 795 0.45 -17.35 -9.21
C PHE A 795 0.05 -17.27 -7.74
N MET A 796 0.99 -17.45 -6.80
CA MET A 796 0.81 -17.34 -5.34
C MET A 796 0.37 -15.95 -4.87
N SER A 797 0.84 -14.87 -5.45
CA SER A 797 0.44 -13.50 -5.10
C SER A 797 -1.06 -13.28 -5.36
N ALA A 798 -1.58 -13.84 -6.46
CA ALA A 798 -3.02 -13.91 -6.70
C ALA A 798 -3.77 -14.78 -5.64
N PHE A 799 -3.06 -15.62 -4.88
CA PHE A 799 -3.59 -16.37 -3.72
C PHE A 799 -3.31 -15.74 -2.34
N GLU A 800 -2.21 -15.03 -2.10
CA GLU A 800 -1.85 -14.55 -0.75
C GLU A 800 -2.86 -13.52 -0.19
N ASP A 801 -3.43 -12.67 -1.05
CA ASP A 801 -4.49 -11.75 -0.64
C ASP A 801 -5.74 -12.53 -0.13
N LEU A 802 -5.93 -13.82 -0.50
CA LEU A 802 -6.94 -14.73 0.08
C LEU A 802 -6.58 -15.24 1.48
N MET A 803 -5.32 -15.51 1.75
CA MET A 803 -4.87 -16.04 3.05
C MET A 803 -4.97 -14.99 4.17
N SER A 804 -5.04 -13.71 3.81
CA SER A 804 -5.31 -12.59 4.72
C SER A 804 -6.79 -12.47 5.15
N MET A 805 -7.70 -13.24 4.52
CA MET A 805 -9.13 -13.17 4.78
C MET A 805 -9.52 -13.94 6.06
N LYS A 806 -10.58 -13.46 6.72
CA LYS A 806 -11.14 -14.10 7.93
C LYS A 806 -11.82 -15.45 7.66
N THR A 807 -12.10 -15.79 6.40
CA THR A 807 -12.90 -16.98 6.04
C THR A 807 -12.08 -17.91 5.15
N ARG A 808 -11.41 -18.90 5.74
CA ARG A 808 -10.47 -19.80 5.04
C ARG A 808 -11.15 -21.00 4.40
N ALA A 809 -12.22 -21.52 5.02
CA ALA A 809 -12.78 -22.84 4.70
C ALA A 809 -13.34 -23.03 3.27
N PHE A 810 -13.98 -22.00 2.69
CA PHE A 810 -14.63 -22.15 1.38
C PHE A 810 -13.67 -22.10 0.19
N LEU A 811 -12.47 -21.54 0.38
CA LEU A 811 -11.49 -21.30 -0.68
C LEU A 811 -10.50 -22.45 -0.83
N VAL A 812 -10.27 -23.22 0.24
CA VAL A 812 -9.46 -24.44 0.24
C VAL A 812 -10.07 -25.51 -0.67
N LYS A 813 -11.40 -25.54 -0.79
CA LYS A 813 -12.12 -26.52 -1.62
C LYS A 813 -11.86 -26.37 -3.13
N ASP A 814 -11.45 -25.18 -3.57
CA ASP A 814 -11.13 -24.83 -4.96
C ASP A 814 -9.61 -24.78 -5.24
N ILE A 815 -8.78 -25.12 -4.25
CA ILE A 815 -7.32 -25.10 -4.36
C ILE A 815 -6.81 -26.54 -4.26
N ASP A 816 -6.02 -26.94 -5.24
CA ASP A 816 -5.33 -28.23 -5.22
C ASP A 816 -4.50 -28.37 -3.92
N PRO A 817 -4.64 -29.46 -3.14
CA PRO A 817 -3.91 -29.67 -1.88
C PRO A 817 -2.39 -29.47 -2.02
N THR A 818 -1.83 -29.81 -3.17
CA THR A 818 -0.40 -29.66 -3.48
C THR A 818 0.00 -28.18 -3.65
N ILE A 819 -0.89 -27.36 -4.22
CA ILE A 819 -0.72 -25.89 -4.31
C ILE A 819 -0.82 -25.28 -2.92
N LEU A 820 -1.77 -25.74 -2.10
CA LEU A 820 -1.94 -25.27 -0.72
C LEU A 820 -0.73 -25.63 0.17
N GLN A 821 -0.16 -26.82 -0.03
CA GLN A 821 1.05 -27.27 0.67
C GLN A 821 2.27 -26.41 0.30
N ARG A 822 2.44 -26.07 -0.98
CA ARG A 822 3.47 -25.11 -1.43
C ARG A 822 3.20 -23.70 -0.87
N LEU A 823 1.94 -23.26 -0.75
CA LEU A 823 1.53 -21.95 -0.23
C LEU A 823 1.73 -21.77 1.28
N LEU A 824 1.46 -22.80 2.08
CA LEU A 824 1.52 -22.71 3.55
C LEU A 824 2.93 -22.94 4.12
N GLY A 825 3.87 -23.43 3.29
CA GLY A 825 5.22 -23.78 3.71
C GLY A 825 5.20 -24.72 4.92
N THR A 826 6.25 -24.67 5.74
CA THR A 826 6.43 -25.48 6.95
C THR A 826 5.35 -25.29 8.04
N ARG A 827 4.33 -24.42 7.88
CA ARG A 827 3.11 -24.52 8.71
C ARG A 827 2.31 -25.80 8.42
N SER A 828 2.60 -26.52 7.33
CA SER A 828 2.17 -27.90 7.13
C SER A 828 2.83 -28.91 8.08
N LEU A 829 3.81 -28.52 8.91
CA LEU A 829 4.30 -29.40 9.97
C LEU A 829 3.34 -29.45 11.17
N ALA A 830 2.38 -28.52 11.29
CA ALA A 830 1.26 -28.67 12.21
C ALA A 830 0.24 -29.73 11.75
N THR A 831 0.37 -30.22 10.51
CA THR A 831 -0.43 -31.29 9.89
C THR A 831 0.29 -32.64 9.84
N GLU A 832 1.40 -32.79 10.58
CA GLU A 832 2.08 -34.07 10.79
C GLU A 832 1.74 -34.69 12.16
N LEU A 833 0.54 -34.42 12.69
CA LEU A 833 0.08 -35.10 13.90
C LEU A 833 -0.29 -36.55 13.53
N SER A 834 0.45 -37.50 14.05
CA SER A 834 0.14 -38.92 13.85
C SER A 834 -1.22 -39.25 14.46
N GLU A 835 -1.92 -40.22 13.87
CA GLU A 835 -3.20 -40.71 14.42
C GLU A 835 -3.06 -41.13 15.89
N LYS A 836 -1.87 -41.61 16.28
CA LYS A 836 -1.53 -41.96 17.66
C LYS A 836 -1.47 -40.75 18.59
N GLU A 837 -0.82 -39.64 18.20
CA GLU A 837 -0.73 -38.42 19.01
C GLU A 837 -2.09 -37.74 19.19
N LEU A 838 -2.91 -37.72 18.13
CA LEU A 838 -4.28 -37.20 18.20
C LEU A 838 -5.14 -38.05 19.14
N ASN A 839 -5.08 -39.38 18.98
CA ASN A 839 -5.82 -40.28 19.87
C ASN A 839 -5.38 -40.11 21.32
N GLU A 840 -4.08 -40.05 21.59
CA GLU A 840 -3.57 -39.85 22.95
C GLU A 840 -3.98 -38.50 23.55
N TYR A 841 -3.95 -37.40 22.78
CA TYR A 841 -4.38 -36.07 23.22
C TYR A 841 -5.87 -36.05 23.62
N TYR A 842 -6.75 -36.53 22.74
CA TYR A 842 -8.19 -36.52 23.01
C TYR A 842 -8.60 -37.54 24.07
N LEU A 843 -7.88 -38.67 24.17
CA LEU A 843 -8.03 -39.59 25.29
C LEU A 843 -7.67 -38.92 26.62
N ASN A 844 -6.56 -38.19 26.70
CA ASN A 844 -6.14 -37.55 27.94
C ASN A 844 -7.02 -36.37 28.37
N LYS A 845 -7.81 -35.80 27.45
CA LYS A 845 -8.70 -34.67 27.72
C LYS A 845 -9.90 -35.02 28.62
N ALA A 846 -10.39 -36.26 28.54
CA ALA A 846 -11.48 -36.75 29.38
C ALA A 846 -10.97 -37.66 30.50
N PRO A 847 -11.31 -37.37 31.78
CA PRO A 847 -10.81 -38.15 32.91
C PRO A 847 -11.43 -39.55 32.95
N ILE A 848 -10.65 -40.53 33.43
CA ILE A 848 -11.21 -41.83 33.86
C ILE A 848 -11.84 -41.60 35.25
N PRO A 849 -13.14 -41.84 35.43
CA PRO A 849 -13.83 -41.52 36.67
C PRO A 849 -13.48 -42.54 37.77
N ASN A 850 -13.09 -42.04 38.94
CA ASN A 850 -12.83 -42.85 40.14
C ASN A 850 -13.89 -42.64 41.25
N ASP A 851 -14.78 -41.66 41.07
CA ASP A 851 -15.85 -41.27 41.98
C ASP A 851 -17.02 -40.65 41.20
N ALA A 852 -18.09 -40.27 41.92
CA ALA A 852 -19.26 -39.64 41.34
C ALA A 852 -18.95 -38.32 40.64
N ASN A 853 -18.09 -37.47 41.22
CA ASN A 853 -17.69 -36.20 40.61
C ASN A 853 -16.87 -36.41 39.32
N GLY A 854 -16.00 -37.42 39.29
CA GLY A 854 -15.28 -37.84 38.11
C GLY A 854 -16.22 -38.31 37.00
N LEU A 855 -17.27 -39.06 37.34
CA LEU A 855 -18.30 -39.48 36.38
C LEU A 855 -19.07 -38.27 35.84
N LEU A 856 -19.44 -37.31 36.70
CA LEU A 856 -20.09 -36.07 36.30
C LEU A 856 -19.21 -35.25 35.33
N LYS A 857 -17.90 -35.16 35.62
CA LYS A 857 -16.92 -34.50 34.74
C LYS A 857 -16.75 -35.24 33.42
N LEU A 858 -16.77 -36.58 33.40
CA LEU A 858 -16.78 -37.33 32.14
C LEU A 858 -18.07 -37.06 31.34
N MET A 859 -19.22 -37.02 32.00
CA MET A 859 -20.53 -36.73 31.38
C MET A 859 -20.64 -35.30 30.81
N SER A 860 -19.79 -34.35 31.24
CA SER A 860 -19.75 -33.01 30.63
C SER A 860 -18.99 -32.93 29.31
N HIS A 861 -18.25 -34.01 28.96
CA HIS A 861 -17.46 -34.19 27.74
C HIS A 861 -18.10 -35.24 26.80
N GLY A 862 -19.33 -35.69 27.04
CA GLY A 862 -19.97 -36.71 26.22
C GLY A 862 -21.49 -36.59 26.21
N GLY A 863 -22.14 -37.26 25.26
CA GLY A 863 -23.60 -37.37 25.19
C GLY A 863 -24.23 -38.12 26.39
N GLY A 864 -25.51 -38.43 26.35
CA GLY A 864 -26.20 -39.05 27.50
C GLY A 864 -25.63 -40.41 27.91
N LEU A 865 -25.46 -40.62 29.21
CA LEU A 865 -25.02 -41.89 29.78
C LEU A 865 -26.17 -42.91 29.69
N GLU A 866 -25.91 -44.01 28.99
CA GLU A 866 -26.87 -45.08 28.71
C GLU A 866 -26.39 -46.43 29.27
N LYS A 867 -27.30 -47.39 29.42
CA LYS A 867 -26.98 -48.69 30.05
C LYS A 867 -26.03 -49.57 29.23
N SER A 868 -26.01 -49.41 27.91
CA SER A 868 -25.21 -50.21 26.97
C SER A 868 -23.84 -49.62 26.65
N PHE A 869 -23.56 -48.38 27.09
CA PHE A 869 -22.32 -47.65 26.79
C PHE A 869 -21.92 -47.68 25.30
N ASN A 870 -22.87 -47.54 24.36
CA ASN A 870 -22.55 -47.58 22.92
C ASN A 870 -21.80 -46.32 22.46
N ASN A 871 -21.86 -45.22 23.22
CA ASN A 871 -21.02 -44.05 22.98
C ASN A 871 -19.52 -44.46 23.11
N PRO A 872 -18.69 -44.26 22.07
CA PRO A 872 -17.28 -44.63 22.08
C PRO A 872 -16.51 -44.11 23.31
N LEU A 873 -16.79 -42.87 23.73
CA LEU A 873 -16.17 -42.26 24.90
C LEU A 873 -16.46 -43.06 26.19
N TYR A 874 -17.72 -43.46 26.41
CA TYR A 874 -18.10 -44.22 27.60
C TYR A 874 -17.64 -45.68 27.53
N LYS A 875 -17.68 -46.28 26.34
CA LYS A 875 -17.24 -47.66 26.13
C LYS A 875 -15.79 -47.87 26.57
N GLU A 876 -14.93 -46.89 26.29
CA GLU A 876 -13.51 -46.94 26.63
C GLU A 876 -13.23 -46.44 28.06
N LYS A 877 -13.79 -45.30 28.47
CA LYS A 877 -13.49 -44.68 29.78
C LYS A 877 -14.13 -45.37 30.99
N LEU A 878 -15.22 -46.10 30.78
CA LEU A 878 -15.88 -46.89 31.82
C LEU A 878 -15.49 -48.38 31.76
N GLN A 879 -14.58 -48.75 30.85
CA GLN A 879 -14.11 -50.12 30.71
C GLN A 879 -13.43 -50.59 32.00
N GLY A 880 -13.94 -51.67 32.59
CA GLY A 880 -13.37 -52.25 33.82
C GLY A 880 -13.94 -51.71 35.14
N ILE A 881 -14.80 -50.69 35.12
CA ILE A 881 -15.52 -50.23 36.32
C ILE A 881 -16.74 -51.13 36.55
N ASN A 882 -16.90 -51.63 37.77
CA ASN A 882 -18.03 -52.49 38.13
C ASN A 882 -19.37 -51.72 38.00
N ILE A 883 -20.37 -52.33 37.37
CA ILE A 883 -21.69 -51.74 37.12
C ILE A 883 -22.41 -51.30 38.41
N ASP A 884 -22.16 -51.97 39.53
CA ASP A 884 -22.78 -51.63 40.82
C ASP A 884 -22.14 -50.39 41.45
N ILE A 885 -20.84 -50.16 41.22
CA ILE A 885 -20.14 -48.92 41.61
C ILE A 885 -20.67 -47.75 40.77
N LEU A 886 -20.80 -47.93 39.45
CA LEU A 886 -21.38 -46.92 38.56
C LEU A 886 -22.83 -46.59 38.95
N ARG A 887 -23.64 -47.59 39.32
CA ARG A 887 -25.00 -47.36 39.84
C ARG A 887 -24.98 -46.53 41.12
N GLY A 888 -24.04 -46.79 42.02
CA GLY A 888 -23.84 -45.99 43.24
C GLY A 888 -23.53 -44.53 42.92
N TRP A 889 -22.61 -44.27 41.99
CA TRP A 889 -22.27 -42.91 41.56
C TRP A 889 -23.43 -42.19 40.88
N VAL A 890 -24.14 -42.86 39.98
CA VAL A 890 -25.33 -42.29 39.33
C VAL A 890 -26.41 -41.97 40.38
N GLN A 891 -26.59 -42.82 41.39
CA GLN A 891 -27.54 -42.57 42.47
C GLN A 891 -27.12 -41.37 43.33
N GLU A 892 -25.82 -41.21 43.62
CA GLU A 892 -25.28 -40.05 44.34
C GLU A 892 -25.52 -38.75 43.56
N LEU A 893 -25.14 -38.72 42.28
CA LEU A 893 -25.34 -37.54 41.41
C LEU A 893 -26.82 -37.19 41.24
N CYS A 894 -27.67 -38.22 41.14
CA CYS A 894 -29.12 -38.07 41.06
C CYS A 894 -29.69 -37.44 42.34
N LEU A 895 -29.26 -37.90 43.53
CA LEU A 895 -29.68 -37.33 44.81
C LEU A 895 -29.23 -35.87 44.99
N LYS A 896 -28.07 -35.49 44.43
CA LYS A 896 -27.59 -34.10 44.40
C LYS A 896 -28.28 -33.23 43.34
N GLY A 897 -29.08 -33.82 42.45
CA GLY A 897 -29.72 -33.11 41.34
C GLY A 897 -28.74 -32.70 40.22
N GLU A 898 -27.56 -33.31 40.16
CA GLU A 898 -26.50 -32.98 39.20
C GLU A 898 -26.66 -33.69 37.84
N ILE A 899 -27.52 -34.71 37.80
CA ILE A 899 -27.93 -35.40 36.57
C ILE A 899 -29.44 -35.61 36.53
N VAL A 900 -30.00 -35.58 35.33
CA VAL A 900 -31.43 -35.76 35.06
C VAL A 900 -31.66 -36.75 33.91
N LYS A 901 -32.87 -37.29 33.82
CA LYS A 901 -33.35 -38.02 32.64
C LYS A 901 -34.27 -37.15 31.82
N ILE A 902 -34.28 -37.38 30.51
CA ILE A 902 -35.21 -36.72 29.59
C ILE A 902 -36.15 -37.74 28.95
N ARG A 903 -37.36 -37.32 28.57
CA ARG A 903 -38.30 -38.11 27.76
C ARG A 903 -39.19 -37.22 26.91
N ASN A 904 -39.96 -37.81 26.00
CA ASN A 904 -40.84 -37.10 25.05
C ASN A 904 -40.05 -36.17 24.12
N THR A 905 -38.78 -36.48 23.84
CA THR A 905 -37.97 -35.70 22.90
C THR A 905 -38.29 -36.02 21.44
N GLY A 906 -39.09 -37.05 21.18
CA GLY A 906 -39.36 -37.55 19.83
C GLY A 906 -38.24 -38.42 19.26
N SER A 907 -37.19 -38.71 20.03
CA SER A 907 -36.13 -39.67 19.69
C SER A 907 -35.98 -40.71 20.79
N SER A 908 -36.23 -41.98 20.45
CA SER A 908 -36.01 -43.12 21.36
C SER A 908 -34.54 -43.32 21.72
N GLU A 909 -33.61 -42.72 20.97
CA GLU A 909 -32.18 -42.76 21.24
C GLU A 909 -31.74 -41.74 22.30
N LEU A 910 -32.60 -40.79 22.68
CA LEU A 910 -32.29 -39.76 23.69
C LEU A 910 -33.09 -39.97 24.99
N ASP A 911 -34.32 -40.44 24.86
CA ASP A 911 -35.20 -40.69 25.99
C ASP A 911 -34.60 -41.72 26.97
N GLU A 912 -34.82 -41.51 28.27
CA GLU A 912 -34.35 -42.35 29.39
C GLU A 912 -32.84 -42.38 29.65
N LYS A 913 -32.02 -41.60 28.91
CA LYS A 913 -30.59 -41.42 29.19
C LYS A 913 -30.35 -40.40 30.30
N TRP A 914 -29.22 -40.57 31.00
CA TRP A 914 -28.78 -39.61 32.02
C TRP A 914 -27.93 -38.52 31.40
N PHE A 915 -28.27 -37.26 31.68
CA PHE A 915 -27.55 -36.09 31.24
C PHE A 915 -27.32 -35.16 32.43
N THR A 916 -26.35 -34.25 32.34
CA THR A 916 -26.38 -33.06 33.19
C THR A 916 -27.60 -32.19 32.81
N PRO A 917 -28.17 -31.38 33.72
CA PRO A 917 -29.33 -30.55 33.43
C PRO A 917 -29.20 -29.70 32.16
N TYR A 918 -28.01 -29.15 31.91
CA TYR A 918 -27.72 -28.37 30.72
C TYR A 918 -27.69 -29.23 29.44
N MET A 919 -27.02 -30.40 29.47
CA MET A 919 -26.99 -31.29 28.30
C MET A 919 -28.36 -31.92 28.02
N ALA A 920 -29.17 -32.15 29.06
CA ALA A 920 -30.57 -32.50 28.92
C ALA A 920 -31.36 -31.44 28.14
N GLU A 921 -31.09 -30.16 28.38
CA GLU A 921 -31.70 -29.06 27.65
C GLU A 921 -31.26 -29.03 26.18
N ILE A 922 -29.96 -29.13 25.91
CA ILE A 922 -29.43 -29.14 24.53
C ILE A 922 -29.97 -30.33 23.74
N HIS A 923 -29.86 -31.54 24.30
CA HIS A 923 -30.30 -32.76 23.63
C HIS A 923 -31.82 -32.85 23.53
N GLY A 924 -32.56 -32.38 24.54
CA GLY A 924 -34.02 -32.31 24.51
C GLY A 924 -34.53 -31.36 23.42
N THR A 925 -33.93 -30.17 23.32
CA THR A 925 -34.22 -29.19 22.26
C THR A 925 -33.91 -29.76 20.88
N LEU A 926 -32.70 -30.29 20.63
CA LEU A 926 -32.32 -30.83 19.33
C LEU A 926 -33.15 -32.06 18.94
N GLY A 927 -33.47 -32.94 19.89
CA GLY A 927 -34.35 -34.09 19.65
C GLY A 927 -35.75 -33.66 19.22
N CYS A 928 -36.35 -32.73 19.97
CA CYS A 928 -37.70 -32.24 19.69
C CYS A 928 -37.77 -31.53 18.33
N LEU A 929 -36.75 -30.74 17.99
CA LEU A 929 -36.65 -30.06 16.68
C LEU A 929 -36.51 -31.04 15.53
N ALA A 930 -35.68 -32.07 15.68
CA ALA A 930 -35.47 -33.08 14.65
C ALA A 930 -36.76 -33.86 14.31
N SER A 931 -37.61 -34.10 15.31
CA SER A 931 -38.88 -34.82 15.13
C SER A 931 -40.05 -33.94 14.68
N ASN A 932 -39.91 -32.60 14.75
CA ASN A 932 -40.95 -31.64 14.36
C ASN A 932 -40.54 -30.76 13.17
N GLY A 933 -39.98 -31.36 12.12
CA GLY A 933 -39.73 -30.68 10.82
C GLY A 933 -38.44 -29.85 10.74
N GLY A 934 -37.62 -29.78 11.80
CA GLY A 934 -36.34 -29.06 11.80
C GLY A 934 -35.26 -29.63 10.88
N LYS A 935 -35.47 -30.83 10.33
CA LYS A 935 -34.56 -31.49 9.38
C LYS A 935 -34.46 -30.79 8.03
N GLU A 936 -35.53 -30.13 7.59
CA GLU A 936 -35.67 -29.56 6.25
C GLU A 936 -35.49 -28.03 6.22
N VAL A 937 -35.28 -27.40 7.37
CA VAL A 937 -35.26 -25.95 7.49
C VAL A 937 -33.88 -25.40 7.18
N LYS A 938 -33.81 -24.37 6.33
CA LYS A 938 -32.54 -23.72 5.96
C LYS A 938 -31.95 -22.86 7.07
N ASP A 939 -32.74 -22.32 8.00
CA ASP A 939 -32.25 -21.54 9.15
C ASP A 939 -33.09 -21.85 10.40
N LEU A 940 -32.45 -22.40 11.43
CA LEU A 940 -33.10 -22.74 12.70
C LEU A 940 -33.72 -21.52 13.41
N ARG A 941 -33.27 -20.30 13.11
CA ARG A 941 -33.82 -19.07 13.70
C ARG A 941 -35.19 -18.67 13.14
N ASN A 942 -35.56 -19.22 11.99
CA ASN A 942 -36.83 -18.92 11.33
C ASN A 942 -37.95 -19.91 11.71
N LEU A 943 -37.64 -20.86 12.60
CA LEU A 943 -38.55 -21.93 12.99
C LEU A 943 -39.49 -21.44 14.10
N LEU A 944 -40.80 -21.61 13.90
CA LEU A 944 -41.79 -21.33 14.93
C LEU A 944 -41.73 -22.44 15.99
N THR A 945 -41.12 -22.13 17.13
CA THR A 945 -40.87 -23.07 18.24
C THR A 945 -41.97 -23.09 19.30
N GLU A 946 -43.06 -22.34 19.09
CA GLU A 946 -44.17 -22.26 20.05
C GLU A 946 -44.91 -23.60 20.14
N GLY A 947 -44.98 -24.16 21.36
CA GLY A 947 -45.67 -25.41 21.66
C GLY A 947 -44.80 -26.68 21.64
N PHE A 948 -43.50 -26.56 21.31
CA PHE A 948 -42.56 -27.69 21.43
C PHE A 948 -42.08 -27.85 22.87
N GLU A 949 -42.32 -29.03 23.44
CA GLU A 949 -42.03 -29.35 24.83
C GLU A 949 -41.44 -30.76 24.94
N TYR A 950 -40.59 -30.97 25.94
CA TYR A 950 -40.07 -32.27 26.37
C TYR A 950 -40.12 -32.33 27.90
N GLU A 951 -39.85 -33.48 28.51
CA GLU A 951 -39.92 -33.62 29.96
C GLU A 951 -38.57 -33.99 30.57
N ILE A 952 -38.24 -33.40 31.72
CA ILE A 952 -37.09 -33.78 32.54
C ILE A 952 -37.54 -34.36 33.88
N ALA A 953 -36.85 -35.38 34.36
CA ALA A 953 -37.13 -35.96 35.67
C ALA A 953 -36.59 -35.06 36.78
N ILE A 954 -37.42 -34.81 37.81
CA ILE A 954 -37.10 -33.89 38.93
C ILE A 954 -37.15 -34.58 40.29
N GLU A 955 -37.83 -35.71 40.42
CA GLU A 955 -37.87 -36.52 41.64
C GLU A 955 -37.65 -37.99 41.28
N TYR A 956 -37.00 -38.73 42.19
CA TYR A 956 -36.56 -40.10 41.97
C TYR A 956 -36.80 -40.98 43.21
N ASP A 957 -37.19 -42.23 42.97
CA ASP A 957 -37.15 -43.32 43.93
C ASP A 957 -36.02 -44.28 43.53
N GLY A 958 -34.89 -44.19 44.22
CA GLY A 958 -33.63 -44.76 43.77
C GLY A 958 -33.18 -44.16 42.44
N LEU A 959 -33.18 -44.96 41.37
CA LEU A 959 -32.85 -44.53 40.00
C LEU A 959 -34.08 -44.40 39.09
N LYS A 960 -35.29 -44.60 39.64
CA LYS A 960 -36.55 -44.53 38.87
C LYS A 960 -37.18 -43.14 39.04
N PRO A 961 -37.44 -42.41 37.94
CA PRO A 961 -38.16 -41.14 38.00
C PRO A 961 -39.57 -41.32 38.55
N THR A 962 -39.94 -40.55 39.58
CA THR A 962 -41.29 -40.52 40.15
C THR A 962 -42.08 -39.29 39.70
N LYS A 963 -41.38 -38.20 39.34
CA LYS A 963 -42.01 -36.96 38.87
C LYS A 963 -41.21 -36.35 37.73
N TRP A 964 -41.96 -35.87 36.74
CA TRP A 964 -41.44 -35.23 35.54
C TRP A 964 -41.92 -33.78 35.47
N LYS A 965 -41.07 -32.91 34.95
CA LYS A 965 -41.31 -31.50 34.72
C LYS A 965 -41.26 -31.23 33.24
N THR A 966 -42.32 -30.62 32.71
CA THR A 966 -42.36 -30.15 31.33
C THR A 966 -41.42 -28.97 31.12
N MET A 967 -40.62 -29.05 30.07
CA MET A 967 -39.63 -28.06 29.66
C MET A 967 -39.97 -27.57 28.25
N LYS A 968 -39.90 -26.26 28.06
CA LYS A 968 -39.93 -25.65 26.73
C LYS A 968 -38.57 -25.80 26.07
N ILE A 969 -38.55 -25.89 24.75
CA ILE A 969 -37.28 -25.92 24.02
C ILE A 969 -36.52 -24.59 24.16
N SER A 970 -35.20 -24.71 24.24
CA SER A 970 -34.24 -23.61 24.29
C SER A 970 -33.96 -23.06 22.89
N ASP A 971 -33.07 -22.06 22.78
CA ASP A 971 -32.66 -21.53 21.46
C ASP A 971 -32.07 -22.66 20.58
N PRO A 972 -32.72 -23.00 19.45
CA PRO A 972 -32.30 -24.08 18.55
C PRO A 972 -30.88 -23.92 18.02
N HIS A 973 -30.51 -22.68 17.72
CA HIS A 973 -29.25 -22.33 17.09
C HIS A 973 -28.10 -22.38 18.10
N VAL A 974 -28.35 -21.96 19.35
CA VAL A 974 -27.40 -22.14 20.46
C VAL A 974 -27.19 -23.63 20.75
N ALA A 975 -28.27 -24.42 20.79
CA ALA A 975 -28.18 -25.85 21.04
C ALA A 975 -27.33 -26.58 19.98
N MET A 976 -27.53 -26.24 18.71
CA MET A 976 -26.74 -26.79 17.59
C MET A 976 -25.26 -26.40 17.70
N ARG A 977 -24.98 -25.13 18.01
CA ARG A 977 -23.61 -24.64 18.20
C ARG A 977 -22.88 -25.38 19.32
N VAL A 978 -23.52 -25.49 20.48
CA VAL A 978 -22.97 -26.16 21.66
C VAL A 978 -22.67 -27.62 21.34
N LYS A 979 -23.56 -28.29 20.60
CA LYS A 979 -23.37 -29.70 20.23
C LYS A 979 -22.18 -29.92 19.30
N ILE A 980 -21.98 -29.06 18.31
CA ILE A 980 -20.82 -29.16 17.40
C ILE A 980 -19.50 -28.88 18.15
N ILE A 981 -19.47 -27.87 19.03
CA ILE A 981 -18.29 -27.58 19.87
C ILE A 981 -17.95 -28.80 20.74
N GLU A 982 -18.94 -29.43 21.37
CA GLU A 982 -18.74 -30.61 22.22
C GLU A 982 -18.16 -31.80 21.42
N MET A 983 -18.69 -32.08 20.23
CA MET A 983 -18.17 -33.13 19.35
C MET A 983 -16.71 -32.89 18.93
N LEU A 984 -16.37 -31.66 18.54
CA LEU A 984 -14.99 -31.29 18.18
C LEU A 984 -14.05 -31.29 19.39
N GLY A 985 -14.56 -30.92 20.56
CA GLY A 985 -13.78 -30.89 21.79
C GLY A 985 -13.39 -32.27 22.29
N CYS A 986 -14.13 -33.32 21.94
CA CYS A 986 -13.89 -34.66 22.46
C CYS A 986 -13.32 -35.61 21.41
N GLU A 987 -13.57 -35.34 20.13
CA GLU A 987 -13.17 -36.23 19.03
C GLU A 987 -12.56 -35.49 17.82
N GLY A 988 -12.18 -34.22 17.96
CA GLY A 988 -11.51 -33.49 16.87
C GLY A 988 -10.18 -34.13 16.45
N PRO A 989 -9.59 -33.73 15.33
CA PRO A 989 -10.22 -33.10 14.18
C PRO A 989 -11.27 -34.02 13.52
N LYS A 990 -12.33 -33.44 12.92
CA LYS A 990 -13.41 -34.16 12.21
C LYS A 990 -13.78 -33.50 10.89
N LEU A 991 -14.16 -34.31 9.90
CA LEU A 991 -14.77 -33.85 8.65
C LEU A 991 -16.21 -33.37 8.90
N ALA A 992 -16.68 -32.39 8.12
CA ALA A 992 -18.07 -31.93 8.19
C ALA A 992 -19.08 -33.07 8.00
N LYS A 993 -18.80 -34.02 7.08
CA LYS A 993 -19.63 -35.20 6.85
C LYS A 993 -19.73 -36.12 8.09
N GLN A 994 -18.63 -36.27 8.83
CA GLN A 994 -18.64 -37.08 10.07
C GLN A 994 -19.45 -36.42 11.20
N ILE A 995 -19.51 -35.09 11.20
CA ILE A 995 -20.35 -34.32 12.13
C ILE A 995 -21.82 -34.45 11.72
N GLU A 996 -22.13 -34.33 10.43
CA GLU A 996 -23.46 -34.53 9.85
C GLU A 996 -24.04 -35.90 10.16
N GLU A 997 -23.30 -37.00 9.95
CA GLU A 997 -23.77 -38.38 10.18
C GLU A 997 -24.25 -38.64 11.61
N ARG A 998 -23.79 -37.85 12.59
CA ARG A 998 -24.15 -37.99 14.01
C ARG A 998 -25.23 -37.01 14.47
N LEU A 999 -25.71 -36.15 13.58
CA LEU A 999 -26.69 -35.13 13.88
C LEU A 999 -27.92 -35.32 12.99
N PRO A 1000 -29.13 -35.27 13.54
CA PRO A 1000 -30.34 -35.45 12.76
C PRO A 1000 -30.74 -34.16 12.01
N PHE A 1001 -29.79 -33.48 11.35
CA PHE A 1001 -29.97 -32.19 10.65
C PHE A 1001 -29.22 -32.19 9.31
N SER A 1002 -29.64 -31.34 8.37
CA SER A 1002 -29.03 -31.28 7.03
C SER A 1002 -27.58 -30.78 7.06
N LYS A 1003 -26.78 -31.23 6.07
CA LYS A 1003 -25.42 -30.74 5.85
C LYS A 1003 -25.32 -29.21 5.79
N GLU A 1004 -26.26 -28.57 5.11
CA GLU A 1004 -26.29 -27.10 4.95
C GLU A 1004 -26.37 -26.36 6.29
N LEU A 1005 -27.10 -26.92 7.26
CA LEU A 1005 -27.19 -26.36 8.62
C LEU A 1005 -25.89 -26.55 9.40
N VAL A 1006 -25.30 -27.74 9.32
CA VAL A 1006 -24.03 -28.09 9.99
C VAL A 1006 -22.91 -27.19 9.48
N ASP A 1007 -22.76 -27.05 8.15
CA ASP A 1007 -21.75 -26.22 7.51
C ASP A 1007 -21.90 -24.74 7.91
N ARG A 1008 -23.13 -24.24 8.05
CA ARG A 1008 -23.38 -22.85 8.50
C ARG A 1008 -22.92 -22.62 9.93
N ILE A 1009 -23.20 -23.55 10.84
CA ILE A 1009 -22.79 -23.42 12.24
C ILE A 1009 -21.27 -23.54 12.36
N LEU A 1010 -20.63 -24.43 11.61
CA LEU A 1010 -19.17 -24.52 11.52
C LEU A 1010 -18.57 -23.20 11.03
N HIS A 1011 -19.11 -22.60 9.97
CA HIS A 1011 -18.66 -21.28 9.47
C HIS A 1011 -18.81 -20.19 10.54
N GLU A 1012 -19.93 -20.17 11.27
CA GLU A 1012 -20.11 -19.20 12.34
C GLU A 1012 -19.07 -19.38 13.45
N LEU A 1013 -18.79 -20.62 13.84
CA LEU A 1013 -17.79 -20.95 14.85
C LEU A 1013 -16.37 -20.57 14.41
N GLU A 1014 -16.03 -20.78 13.13
CA GLU A 1014 -14.75 -20.35 12.55
C GLU A 1014 -14.65 -18.82 12.55
N SER A 1015 -15.71 -18.12 12.12
CA SER A 1015 -15.75 -16.64 12.08
C SER A 1015 -15.59 -15.99 13.46
N ARG A 1016 -16.02 -16.69 14.52
CA ARG A 1016 -15.87 -16.31 15.92
C ARG A 1016 -14.54 -16.77 16.53
N ASN A 1017 -13.66 -17.37 15.73
CA ASN A 1017 -12.36 -17.92 16.13
C ASN A 1017 -12.47 -19.00 17.24
N VAL A 1018 -13.56 -19.76 17.25
CA VAL A 1018 -13.79 -20.87 18.20
C VAL A 1018 -13.21 -22.17 17.67
N ILE A 1019 -13.26 -22.37 16.35
CA ILE A 1019 -12.70 -23.53 15.64
C ILE A 1019 -11.71 -23.09 14.57
N SER A 1020 -10.81 -24.00 14.19
CA SER A 1020 -9.87 -23.87 13.08
C SER A 1020 -10.16 -24.96 12.03
N VAL A 1021 -9.77 -24.70 10.79
CA VAL A 1021 -9.93 -25.61 9.65
C VAL A 1021 -8.58 -25.92 9.05
N GLY A 1022 -8.30 -27.19 8.78
CA GLY A 1022 -7.00 -27.65 8.26
C GLY A 1022 -7.01 -29.13 7.85
N PHE A 1023 -5.85 -29.66 7.47
CA PHE A 1023 -5.65 -31.05 7.03
C PHE A 1023 -4.84 -31.84 8.06
N TYR A 1024 -5.35 -31.95 9.28
CA TYR A 1024 -4.58 -32.44 10.43
C TYR A 1024 -4.24 -33.93 10.34
N LYS A 1025 -5.11 -34.74 9.73
CA LYS A 1025 -4.92 -36.19 9.49
C LYS A 1025 -4.53 -36.55 8.06
N GLN A 1026 -4.12 -35.57 7.24
CA GLN A 1026 -3.75 -35.79 5.84
C GLN A 1026 -4.88 -36.39 4.97
N THR A 1027 -6.13 -36.00 5.23
CA THR A 1027 -7.30 -36.39 4.42
C THR A 1027 -7.44 -35.52 3.17
N ASP A 1028 -8.14 -36.00 2.14
CA ASP A 1028 -8.45 -35.20 0.93
C ASP A 1028 -9.46 -34.06 1.21
N ASP A 1029 -10.23 -34.17 2.30
CA ASP A 1029 -11.20 -33.19 2.74
C ASP A 1029 -10.71 -32.43 3.98
N ALA A 1030 -11.12 -31.16 4.11
CA ALA A 1030 -10.77 -30.31 5.24
C ALA A 1030 -11.46 -30.77 6.54
N GLU A 1031 -10.70 -30.76 7.63
CA GLU A 1031 -11.13 -31.12 8.97
C GLU A 1031 -11.26 -29.89 9.86
N TYR A 1032 -12.17 -29.98 10.85
CA TYR A 1032 -12.44 -28.95 11.83
C TYR A 1032 -11.90 -29.38 13.19
N ILE A 1033 -11.26 -28.47 13.92
CA ILE A 1033 -10.74 -28.68 15.29
C ILE A 1033 -11.06 -27.46 16.16
N LEU A 1034 -11.19 -27.63 17.48
CA LEU A 1034 -11.28 -26.45 18.36
C LEU A 1034 -9.97 -25.66 18.32
N LYS A 1035 -10.07 -24.32 18.32
CA LYS A 1035 -8.89 -23.44 18.26
C LYS A 1035 -7.93 -23.64 19.43
N ILE A 1036 -8.48 -23.92 20.62
CA ILE A 1036 -7.71 -24.22 21.83
C ILE A 1036 -6.97 -25.56 21.71
N ASP A 1037 -7.56 -26.55 21.04
CA ASP A 1037 -6.95 -27.86 20.83
C ASP A 1037 -5.82 -27.77 19.81
N GLU A 1038 -6.04 -27.02 18.71
CA GLU A 1038 -4.98 -26.71 17.75
C GLU A 1038 -3.79 -26.02 18.44
N HIS A 1039 -4.03 -25.03 19.29
CA HIS A 1039 -2.96 -24.33 20.01
C HIS A 1039 -2.15 -25.26 20.94
N ARG A 1040 -2.83 -26.14 21.68
CA ARG A 1040 -2.17 -27.12 22.56
C ARG A 1040 -1.40 -28.18 21.78
N LEU A 1041 -2.00 -28.71 20.71
CA LEU A 1041 -1.36 -29.70 19.82
C LEU A 1041 -0.15 -29.12 19.06
N THR A 1042 -0.08 -27.80 18.90
CA THR A 1042 1.03 -27.10 18.23
C THR A 1042 2.06 -26.50 19.20
N GLY A 1043 2.05 -26.88 20.49
CA GLY A 1043 3.09 -26.52 21.46
C GLY A 1043 2.84 -25.26 22.28
N GLY A 1044 1.59 -24.79 22.38
CA GLY A 1044 1.24 -23.67 23.26
C GLY A 1044 1.27 -24.03 24.76
N GLU A 1045 1.93 -23.22 25.58
CA GLU A 1045 2.09 -23.44 27.03
C GLU A 1045 1.24 -22.48 27.92
N GLU A 1046 0.54 -21.52 27.32
CA GLU A 1046 -0.23 -20.50 28.06
C GLU A 1046 -1.52 -21.05 28.70
N GLU A 1047 -1.90 -20.55 29.88
CA GLU A 1047 -3.22 -20.81 30.49
C GLU A 1047 -4.33 -20.09 29.71
N VAL A 1048 -4.85 -20.74 28.67
CA VAL A 1048 -5.98 -20.23 27.89
C VAL A 1048 -7.29 -20.50 28.65
N VAL A 1049 -7.94 -19.43 29.11
CA VAL A 1049 -9.28 -19.52 29.73
C VAL A 1049 -10.31 -19.86 28.64
N GLU A 1050 -11.00 -20.99 28.80
CA GLU A 1050 -12.03 -21.39 27.86
C GLU A 1050 -13.13 -20.34 27.75
N TYR A 1051 -13.48 -19.96 26.52
CA TYR A 1051 -14.60 -19.05 26.24
C TYR A 1051 -15.90 -19.48 26.95
N ARG A 1052 -16.08 -20.80 27.13
CA ARG A 1052 -17.19 -21.42 27.88
C ARG A 1052 -17.21 -21.00 29.35
N TRP A 1053 -16.06 -20.96 30.01
CA TRP A 1053 -15.94 -20.54 31.41
C TRP A 1053 -16.32 -19.07 31.57
N VAL A 1054 -15.85 -18.22 30.65
CA VAL A 1054 -16.20 -16.80 30.62
C VAL A 1054 -17.70 -16.62 30.37
N GLN A 1055 -18.30 -17.35 29.43
CA GLN A 1055 -19.73 -17.28 29.18
C GLN A 1055 -20.56 -17.72 30.38
N ASN A 1056 -20.26 -18.87 31.01
CA ASN A 1056 -20.99 -19.35 32.18
C ASN A 1056 -20.92 -18.35 33.33
N MET A 1057 -19.73 -17.82 33.62
CA MET A 1057 -19.57 -16.79 34.65
C MET A 1057 -20.38 -15.52 34.33
N VAL A 1058 -20.48 -15.14 33.05
CA VAL A 1058 -21.32 -14.01 32.61
C VAL A 1058 -22.80 -14.32 32.77
N PHE A 1059 -23.26 -15.53 32.43
CA PHE A 1059 -24.65 -15.95 32.59
C PHE A 1059 -25.05 -15.99 34.08
N ASP A 1060 -24.27 -16.65 34.93
CA ASP A 1060 -24.55 -16.75 36.37
C ASP A 1060 -24.64 -15.37 37.02
N LYS A 1061 -23.70 -14.46 36.71
CA LYS A 1061 -23.76 -13.07 37.20
C LYS A 1061 -24.91 -12.28 36.59
N SER A 1062 -25.28 -12.52 35.33
CA SER A 1062 -26.28 -11.70 34.64
C SER A 1062 -27.70 -11.93 35.15
N PHE A 1063 -28.01 -13.12 35.66
CA PHE A 1063 -29.36 -13.54 36.06
C PHE A 1063 -29.53 -13.80 37.57
N ALA A 1064 -28.48 -13.58 38.38
CA ALA A 1064 -28.58 -13.62 39.83
C ALA A 1064 -29.58 -12.57 40.37
N LYS A 1065 -30.46 -13.00 41.27
CA LYS A 1065 -31.34 -12.12 42.05
C LYS A 1065 -30.77 -11.91 43.46
N TYR A 1066 -30.89 -10.71 43.98
CA TYR A 1066 -30.43 -10.29 45.29
C TYR A 1066 -31.61 -9.87 46.16
N ASP A 1067 -31.45 -10.01 47.48
CA ASP A 1067 -32.51 -9.72 48.45
C ASP A 1067 -32.74 -8.21 48.64
N ASP A 1068 -31.70 -7.40 48.43
CA ASP A 1068 -31.77 -5.94 48.56
C ASP A 1068 -30.84 -5.23 47.55
N GLY A 1069 -31.07 -3.93 47.37
CA GLY A 1069 -30.34 -3.10 46.41
C GLY A 1069 -28.85 -2.94 46.72
N PHE A 1070 -28.47 -2.93 48.00
CA PHE A 1070 -27.07 -2.75 48.39
C PHE A 1070 -26.25 -4.01 48.10
N SER A 1071 -26.81 -5.19 48.39
CA SER A 1071 -26.23 -6.49 48.03
C SER A 1071 -26.01 -6.62 46.51
N ALA A 1072 -26.92 -6.08 45.70
CA ALA A 1072 -26.76 -6.01 44.25
C ALA A 1072 -25.61 -5.07 43.82
N PHE A 1073 -25.45 -3.92 44.48
CA PHE A 1073 -24.38 -2.94 44.26
C PHE A 1073 -22.99 -3.41 44.71
N ASP A 1074 -22.89 -4.29 45.71
CA ASP A 1074 -21.61 -4.89 46.12
C ASP A 1074 -21.17 -6.02 45.16
N SER A 1075 -22.13 -6.77 44.63
CA SER A 1075 -21.87 -7.90 43.71
C SER A 1075 -21.66 -7.46 42.26
N HIS A 1076 -22.19 -6.30 41.87
CA HIS A 1076 -22.04 -5.73 40.54
C HIS A 1076 -21.22 -4.44 40.55
N VAL A 1077 -20.35 -4.29 39.56
CA VAL A 1077 -19.37 -3.20 39.53
C VAL A 1077 -20.01 -1.82 39.32
N ILE A 1078 -21.03 -1.71 38.47
CA ILE A 1078 -21.70 -0.44 38.11
C ILE A 1078 -23.17 -0.71 37.74
N PHE A 1079 -24.07 0.21 38.11
CA PHE A 1079 -25.42 0.32 37.55
C PHE A 1079 -25.59 1.66 36.82
N GLN A 1080 -26.17 1.67 35.61
CA GLN A 1080 -26.39 2.92 34.86
C GLN A 1080 -27.81 3.43 34.98
N LYS A 1081 -28.78 2.53 35.14
CA LYS A 1081 -30.20 2.85 35.15
C LYS A 1081 -30.91 2.13 36.29
N GLN A 1082 -31.85 2.82 36.94
CA GLN A 1082 -32.69 2.25 38.00
C GLN A 1082 -33.48 1.01 37.55
N GLN A 1083 -33.82 0.90 36.26
CA GLN A 1083 -34.55 -0.25 35.73
C GLN A 1083 -33.73 -1.55 35.79
N GLU A 1084 -32.41 -1.47 35.89
CA GLU A 1084 -31.55 -2.65 36.00
C GLU A 1084 -31.78 -3.38 37.33
N LEU A 1085 -32.21 -2.68 38.38
CA LEU A 1085 -32.49 -3.28 39.70
C LEU A 1085 -33.84 -4.01 39.74
N LEU A 1086 -34.83 -3.60 38.93
CA LEU A 1086 -36.15 -4.25 38.89
C LEU A 1086 -36.08 -5.77 38.61
N TYR A 1087 -35.08 -6.17 37.83
CA TYR A 1087 -34.90 -7.57 37.41
C TYR A 1087 -33.87 -8.32 38.26
N ARG A 1088 -33.12 -7.59 39.11
CA ARG A 1088 -31.98 -8.11 39.88
C ARG A 1088 -32.23 -8.10 41.38
N VAL A 1089 -33.20 -7.34 41.88
CA VAL A 1089 -33.53 -7.26 43.29
C VAL A 1089 -34.98 -7.69 43.48
N ASP A 1090 -35.21 -8.61 44.42
CA ASP A 1090 -36.56 -9.10 44.65
C ASP A 1090 -37.47 -8.00 45.23
N GLN A 1091 -38.68 -7.88 44.70
CA GLN A 1091 -39.68 -6.88 45.11
C GLN A 1091 -39.24 -5.40 45.09
N PHE A 1092 -38.25 -5.03 44.26
CA PHE A 1092 -37.75 -3.65 44.16
C PHE A 1092 -38.82 -2.65 43.70
N ARG A 1093 -38.97 -1.52 44.42
CA ARG A 1093 -39.84 -0.40 44.04
C ARG A 1093 -39.00 0.81 43.64
N PHE A 1094 -39.47 1.60 42.68
CA PHE A 1094 -38.76 2.82 42.26
C PHE A 1094 -38.53 3.85 43.38
N LYS A 1095 -39.31 3.82 44.47
CA LYS A 1095 -39.05 4.66 45.63
C LYS A 1095 -37.74 4.23 46.34
N ASP A 1096 -37.47 2.94 46.39
CA ASP A 1096 -36.29 2.36 47.03
C ASP A 1096 -35.00 2.81 46.31
N TRP A 1097 -35.07 3.18 45.03
CA TRP A 1097 -33.97 3.82 44.29
C TRP A 1097 -33.57 5.18 44.87
N LYS A 1098 -34.55 5.99 45.31
CA LYS A 1098 -34.26 7.31 45.88
C LYS A 1098 -33.56 7.16 47.23
N ASP A 1099 -34.00 6.19 48.02
CA ASP A 1099 -33.39 5.86 49.31
C ASP A 1099 -31.94 5.36 49.11
N LEU A 1100 -31.68 4.55 48.08
CA LEU A 1100 -30.32 4.12 47.70
C LEU A 1100 -29.43 5.26 47.19
N GLN A 1101 -29.96 6.21 46.43
CA GLN A 1101 -29.18 7.36 45.96
C GLN A 1101 -28.75 8.29 47.10
N MET A 1102 -29.57 8.37 48.16
CA MET A 1102 -29.30 9.17 49.34
C MET A 1102 -28.34 8.47 50.32
N ASP A 1103 -28.02 7.20 50.10
CA ASP A 1103 -27.04 6.47 50.89
C ASP A 1103 -25.64 7.04 50.68
N SER A 1104 -24.92 7.27 51.78
CA SER A 1104 -23.59 7.89 51.74
C SER A 1104 -22.50 7.01 51.11
N ASP A 1105 -22.73 5.71 50.97
CA ASP A 1105 -21.80 4.79 50.32
C ASP A 1105 -22.02 4.67 48.81
N VAL A 1106 -23.13 5.19 48.30
CA VAL A 1106 -23.46 5.19 46.86
C VAL A 1106 -23.01 6.51 46.23
N ILE A 1107 -22.20 6.39 45.19
CA ILE A 1107 -21.67 7.53 44.44
C ILE A 1107 -22.07 7.45 42.97
N MET A 1108 -22.16 8.62 42.33
CA MET A 1108 -22.43 8.77 40.90
C MET A 1108 -21.22 9.39 40.20
N GLY A 1109 -20.75 8.77 39.13
CA GLY A 1109 -19.59 9.28 38.39
C GLY A 1109 -19.58 8.87 36.93
N ARG A 1110 -18.59 9.38 36.18
CA ARG A 1110 -18.24 8.85 34.86
C ARG A 1110 -17.22 7.72 35.04
N LEU A 1111 -17.74 6.52 35.25
CA LEU A 1111 -16.98 5.37 35.70
C LEU A 1111 -16.29 4.67 34.50
N LEU A 1112 -16.63 3.41 34.20
CA LEU A 1112 -16.09 2.66 33.06
C LEU A 1112 -16.61 3.19 31.72
N HIS A 1113 -15.73 3.21 30.70
CA HIS A 1113 -16.02 3.73 29.34
C HIS A 1113 -16.58 5.16 29.32
N ASN A 1114 -16.31 5.94 30.37
CA ASN A 1114 -16.77 7.32 30.51
C ASN A 1114 -18.31 7.49 30.54
N ARG A 1115 -19.04 6.42 30.88
CA ARG A 1115 -20.50 6.42 31.03
C ARG A 1115 -20.89 6.83 32.44
N ILE A 1116 -21.99 7.57 32.55
CA ILE A 1116 -22.55 7.94 33.85
C ILE A 1116 -23.16 6.69 34.48
N GLY A 1117 -22.77 6.40 35.71
CA GLY A 1117 -23.31 5.29 36.48
C GLY A 1117 -23.14 5.50 37.98
N TYR A 1118 -23.72 4.57 38.73
CA TYR A 1118 -23.74 4.50 40.18
C TYR A 1118 -22.92 3.29 40.61
N THR A 1119 -22.15 3.45 41.68
CA THR A 1119 -21.37 2.37 42.30
C THR A 1119 -21.17 2.66 43.78
N THR A 1120 -20.63 1.70 44.54
CA THR A 1120 -20.27 1.89 45.94
C THR A 1120 -18.85 2.42 46.08
N LYS A 1121 -18.55 3.13 47.17
CA LYS A 1121 -17.19 3.59 47.49
C LYS A 1121 -16.15 2.46 47.49
N LYS A 1122 -16.55 1.26 47.91
CA LYS A 1122 -15.70 0.05 47.94
C LYS A 1122 -15.19 -0.38 46.56
N ASN A 1123 -15.94 -0.10 45.49
CA ASN A 1123 -15.58 -0.48 44.12
C ASN A 1123 -14.63 0.50 43.43
N ILE A 1124 -14.36 1.67 44.02
CA ILE A 1124 -13.50 2.71 43.42
C ILE A 1124 -12.07 2.23 43.12
N PRO A 1125 -11.34 1.53 44.01
CA PRO A 1125 -9.95 1.15 43.75
C PRO A 1125 -9.80 0.25 42.51
N MET A 1126 -10.73 -0.69 42.34
CA MET A 1126 -10.77 -1.55 41.15
C MET A 1126 -11.04 -0.73 39.88
N LEU A 1127 -11.97 0.22 39.93
CA LEU A 1127 -12.29 1.08 38.78
C LEU A 1127 -11.12 2.01 38.40
N LEU A 1128 -10.33 2.46 39.38
CA LEU A 1128 -9.11 3.23 39.15
C LEU A 1128 -8.02 2.36 38.51
N GLY A 1129 -7.85 1.11 38.97
CA GLY A 1129 -6.89 0.16 38.38
C GLY A 1129 -7.18 -0.23 36.93
N LEU A 1130 -8.43 -0.06 36.47
CA LEU A 1130 -8.83 -0.28 35.07
C LEU A 1130 -8.70 0.98 34.20
N LYS A 1131 -8.28 2.12 34.76
CA LYS A 1131 -8.02 3.36 34.02
C LYS A 1131 -6.52 3.62 33.89
N PRO A 1132 -6.08 4.20 32.77
CA PRO A 1132 -4.71 4.70 32.66
C PRO A 1132 -4.47 5.85 33.64
N GLU A 1133 -3.19 6.15 33.92
CA GLU A 1133 -2.85 7.29 34.78
C GLU A 1133 -3.49 8.60 34.27
N PRO A 1134 -4.09 9.40 35.17
CA PRO A 1134 -4.79 10.63 34.79
C PRO A 1134 -3.81 11.73 34.38
N TRP A 1135 -4.18 12.50 33.37
CA TRP A 1135 -3.43 13.69 32.95
C TRP A 1135 -4.13 14.95 33.46
N ILE A 1136 -3.46 15.68 34.37
CA ILE A 1136 -4.00 16.87 35.02
C ILE A 1136 -3.38 18.12 34.38
N GLY A 1137 -4.21 18.96 33.77
CA GLY A 1137 -3.79 20.25 33.23
C GLY A 1137 -3.78 21.36 34.30
N PRO A 1138 -3.19 22.53 34.01
CA PRO A 1138 -3.06 23.62 34.99
C PRO A 1138 -4.40 24.14 35.52
N MET A 1139 -5.45 24.11 34.69
CA MET A 1139 -6.80 24.57 35.07
C MET A 1139 -7.53 23.51 35.92
N GLU A 1140 -7.33 22.22 35.61
CA GLU A 1140 -7.81 21.10 36.40
C GLU A 1140 -7.14 21.06 37.79
N GLU A 1141 -5.84 21.35 37.86
CA GLU A 1141 -5.09 21.43 39.13
C GLU A 1141 -5.64 22.54 40.05
N GLN A 1142 -5.87 23.73 39.50
CA GLN A 1142 -6.48 24.85 40.24
C GLN A 1142 -7.91 24.55 40.74
N LEU A 1143 -8.69 23.77 39.97
CA LEU A 1143 -10.02 23.35 40.41
C LEU A 1143 -9.95 22.26 41.49
N LEU A 1144 -8.98 21.34 41.37
CA LEU A 1144 -8.79 20.24 42.31
C LEU A 1144 -8.31 20.75 43.68
N GLU A 1145 -7.47 21.78 43.74
CA GLU A 1145 -7.05 22.45 44.99
C GLU A 1145 -8.24 23.00 45.81
N LYS A 1146 -9.35 23.34 45.14
CA LYS A 1146 -10.58 23.82 45.78
C LYS A 1146 -11.53 22.71 46.24
N ILE A 1147 -11.17 21.44 46.01
CA ILE A 1147 -11.96 20.27 46.41
C ILE A 1147 -11.12 19.45 47.40
N PRO A 1148 -11.26 19.69 48.71
CA PRO A 1148 -10.51 18.94 49.72
C PRO A 1148 -10.86 17.44 49.66
N PRO A 1149 -9.87 16.53 49.76
CA PRO A 1149 -10.14 15.10 49.76
C PRO A 1149 -11.15 14.70 50.84
N GLY A 1150 -12.22 14.02 50.45
CA GLY A 1150 -13.26 13.53 51.36
C GLY A 1150 -14.29 14.56 51.83
N VAL A 1151 -14.26 15.79 51.32
CA VAL A 1151 -15.26 16.83 51.62
C VAL A 1151 -16.17 17.06 50.42
N ASN A 1152 -17.48 17.05 50.65
CA ASN A 1152 -18.46 17.38 49.61
C ASN A 1152 -18.50 18.90 49.41
N VAL A 1153 -18.27 19.35 48.18
CA VAL A 1153 -18.29 20.77 47.79
C VAL A 1153 -19.26 20.95 46.63
N THR A 1154 -20.08 22.00 46.69
CA THR A 1154 -21.02 22.30 45.61
C THR A 1154 -20.31 22.92 44.41
N ARG A 1155 -20.89 22.72 43.21
CA ARG A 1155 -20.38 23.38 41.99
C ARG A 1155 -20.36 24.91 42.08
N GLN A 1156 -21.21 25.51 42.92
CA GLN A 1156 -21.24 26.95 43.11
C GLN A 1156 -20.05 27.45 43.94
N GLU A 1157 -19.66 26.70 44.98
CA GLU A 1157 -18.50 27.00 45.83
C GLU A 1157 -17.18 26.83 45.06
N ILE A 1158 -17.04 25.76 44.27
CA ILE A 1158 -15.85 25.54 43.41
C ILE A 1158 -15.63 26.73 42.46
N MET A 1159 -16.72 27.32 41.96
CA MET A 1159 -16.71 28.37 40.95
C MET A 1159 -16.80 29.80 41.53
N GLN A 1160 -16.78 29.96 42.85
CA GLN A 1160 -17.12 31.22 43.52
C GLN A 1160 -16.11 32.34 43.23
N ASP A 1161 -14.81 32.03 43.20
CA ASP A 1161 -13.75 33.04 43.06
C ASP A 1161 -13.34 33.33 41.61
N PHE A 1162 -14.03 32.74 40.63
CA PHE A 1162 -13.78 32.99 39.21
C PHE A 1162 -14.66 34.14 38.68
N PRO A 1163 -14.11 35.06 37.86
CA PRO A 1163 -14.83 36.23 37.40
C PRO A 1163 -16.05 35.85 36.54
N LYS A 1164 -17.17 36.56 36.75
CA LYS A 1164 -18.46 36.33 36.09
C LYS A 1164 -18.82 37.57 35.25
N GLY A 1165 -19.34 37.35 34.04
CA GLY A 1165 -19.72 38.42 33.11
C GLY A 1165 -19.66 37.95 31.65
N ASP A 1166 -20.29 38.68 30.74
CA ASP A 1166 -20.36 38.31 29.31
C ASP A 1166 -18.98 38.28 28.64
N GLU A 1167 -18.05 39.09 29.11
CA GLU A 1167 -16.64 39.14 28.66
C GLU A 1167 -15.81 37.92 29.11
N PHE A 1168 -16.23 37.20 30.17
CA PHE A 1168 -15.56 36.01 30.69
C PHE A 1168 -16.24 34.69 30.25
N LYS A 1169 -17.14 34.73 29.25
CA LYS A 1169 -17.84 33.53 28.74
C LYS A 1169 -16.91 32.42 28.24
N SER A 1170 -15.73 32.75 27.71
CA SER A 1170 -14.75 31.74 27.33
C SER A 1170 -14.19 31.03 28.56
N LEU A 1171 -13.72 31.80 29.55
CA LEU A 1171 -13.16 31.26 30.79
C LEU A 1171 -14.18 30.37 31.55
N GLN A 1172 -15.43 30.80 31.65
CA GLN A 1172 -16.50 30.01 32.28
C GLN A 1172 -16.79 28.68 31.55
N ARG A 1173 -16.63 28.66 30.22
CA ARG A 1173 -16.73 27.44 29.42
C ARG A 1173 -15.55 26.52 29.65
N ASP A 1174 -14.36 27.09 29.77
CA ASP A 1174 -13.12 26.34 30.00
C ASP A 1174 -13.08 25.76 31.42
N LEU A 1175 -13.53 26.50 32.44
CA LEU A 1175 -13.71 26.00 33.81
C LEU A 1175 -14.71 24.83 33.87
N LYS A 1176 -15.85 24.96 33.17
CA LYS A 1176 -16.83 23.88 33.08
C LYS A 1176 -16.26 22.64 32.38
N ARG A 1177 -15.46 22.83 31.33
CA ARG A 1177 -14.77 21.73 30.62
C ARG A 1177 -13.72 21.05 31.48
N ALA A 1178 -12.95 21.82 32.24
CA ALA A 1178 -11.95 21.29 33.16
C ALA A 1178 -12.59 20.46 34.28
N LEU A 1179 -13.69 20.94 34.88
CA LEU A 1179 -14.45 20.15 35.87
C LEU A 1179 -15.06 18.88 35.27
N ASP A 1180 -15.61 18.96 34.05
CA ASP A 1180 -16.09 17.77 33.34
C ASP A 1180 -14.93 16.80 33.02
N ASN A 1181 -13.71 17.30 32.79
CA ASN A 1181 -12.52 16.48 32.55
C ASN A 1181 -12.08 15.73 33.82
N LEU A 1182 -12.07 16.41 34.97
CA LEU A 1182 -11.84 15.78 36.29
C LEU A 1182 -12.83 14.62 36.55
N GLU A 1183 -14.11 14.81 36.22
CA GLU A 1183 -15.13 13.76 36.31
C GLU A 1183 -14.84 12.58 35.36
N ARG A 1184 -14.41 12.84 34.11
CA ARG A 1184 -14.09 11.79 33.11
C ARG A 1184 -12.88 10.95 33.51
N GLN A 1185 -11.89 11.60 34.12
CA GLN A 1185 -10.70 10.95 34.65
C GLN A 1185 -10.94 10.28 36.00
N MET A 1186 -12.16 10.41 36.55
CA MET A 1186 -12.59 9.82 37.82
C MET A 1186 -11.78 10.35 39.02
N LEU A 1187 -11.23 11.56 38.90
CA LEU A 1187 -10.58 12.30 39.98
C LEU A 1187 -11.61 12.86 40.97
N VAL A 1188 -12.84 13.11 40.49
CA VAL A 1188 -13.98 13.52 41.32
C VAL A 1188 -15.23 12.72 40.95
N VAL A 1189 -16.09 12.49 41.93
CA VAL A 1189 -17.39 11.82 41.80
C VAL A 1189 -18.45 12.65 42.54
N LYS A 1190 -19.73 12.38 42.28
CA LYS A 1190 -20.87 13.08 42.90
C LYS A 1190 -21.54 12.19 43.92
N GLN A 1191 -22.03 12.81 44.98
CA GLN A 1191 -22.90 12.19 45.98
C GLN A 1191 -24.20 13.00 46.05
N PHE A 1192 -25.33 12.35 46.32
CA PHE A 1192 -26.59 13.05 46.59
C PHE A 1192 -26.70 13.32 48.08
N GLU A 1193 -27.15 14.52 48.43
CA GLU A 1193 -27.44 14.93 49.80
C GLU A 1193 -28.86 15.51 49.85
N ASP A 1194 -29.57 15.26 50.95
CA ASP A 1194 -30.89 15.82 51.18
C ASP A 1194 -30.76 17.24 51.77
N VAL A 1195 -31.38 18.23 51.13
CA VAL A 1195 -31.31 19.64 51.54
C VAL A 1195 -32.66 20.04 52.10
N ILE A 1196 -32.77 20.11 53.43
CA ILE A 1196 -34.02 20.44 54.11
C ILE A 1196 -34.50 21.84 53.70
N GLY A 1197 -35.69 21.92 53.08
CA GLY A 1197 -36.33 23.18 52.65
C GLY A 1197 -36.35 23.43 51.14
N ARG A 1198 -35.94 22.47 50.31
CA ARG A 1198 -36.13 22.48 48.84
C ARG A 1198 -36.85 21.25 48.32
#